data_AF-A0A943XE76-F1
#
_entry.id   AF-A0A943XE76-F1
#
_cell.length_a   1.000
_cell.length_b   1.000
_cell.length_c   1.000
_cell.angle_alpha   90.00
_cell.angle_beta   90.00
_cell.angle_gamma   90.00
#
_symmetry.space_group_name_H-M   'P 1'
#
loop_
_entity.id
_entity.type
_entity.pdbx_description
1 polymer ?
#
loop_
_entity_poly.entity_id
_entity_poly.type
_entity_poly.pdbx_seq_one_letter_code
_entity_poly.pdbx_strand_id
1 'polypeptide(L)'
;MKSTTTKTAALFAMALLPFALAAAITVDIDSPIKDQRKSRAGVGIGYSGALMELNSWKIFNQFFVKEPDKTWEIAKAGGYWTDRIYGSSQNWQNKMRLNYAKDAETKAKLAKELHDPKIYFDWCKKHGVRSLNVLECHSAITNYVTGASSKDVKDVKKGILDYVKWIVDNGYRDQIIGFELGNEPYFGSDPEDYAYRWSQIVPEIKRIFPEVDIGISVAEYREGDPDIAAVRRRSTAVDKWFEGGSYFGFQKVNQWSGRFIVASSNYLNHVSHVIYHFYGGNTADGLGPCGYQRIRHFAKAFPEVANKRVWVTEWRERSDEDCRCHQMFSSTLTKAHYILSSTAAEMFDCSSLHTATCLSGGFAIASGEGEWLVQWDPAGRSFRDPDNTGTPRIEVGPAGPMFRLYNEALQQHPLICAFGSWNGVKDPEKDWTGVCFYNATGRYEEWHCKNEEGPPPKSGGGPAWLVAVNPDRTSLNLLVCNSLHDPWKSTFVFPGYKIVGKKHYRTYSCKAENVQRHMIPGEESLAWEEEFDSDEDELTIKPYTIATINFKIEKAKDVVGLLADTFVAESESSNANTEKALSFFRKCGVGAILHAGGVAEKSEGGSLKDYAALISKVFTNSVPRQFHSLSVSDAGGKKGAEMEAVWKAASSALGAKHALYDTFEIGGVNFAVVPENPEKEKYEAVVLKALEKAKGKRVVVLQRRPVEGTTVKSSLFDAAETYSDGSSMKEFLSKHPNVIVLSGHVRSNPLDERSLWQGDYSAVAVGTLSSYREAYSGNSNNIATNNVVFLMHIFSDSISFSRYDLAQKKYLPVIWSLGIDTASAKDDVPPLKERSSPGFFNSNCQKVTISRNATDGIGINFQEASSSLAFPSTWRYRVELFAEKEGGVPFARKDVRGSWDLPGMFYEWSRKTRAKSISFSGAIFNELERVRAVITPESYFGELGKSLELNSLIPAPAKGWQKLWEGKIAAEESKGEWTAPLEKKLFAGCEKGLVSVVFTYAADADAYIDIVDAQGRSLNLGFTAVSAGVGTPLKYAFEFDKSLSESFSIKVKKTRAGDVKLNVLTVCRFGK
;
A
#
# COMPACT_ATOMS: atom_id res chain seq x y z
N MET A 1 27.55 7.70 40.03
CA MET A 1 26.60 6.56 39.90
C MET A 1 25.39 7.02 39.09
N LYS A 2 25.06 6.25 38.03
CA LYS A 2 23.83 6.25 37.21
C LYS A 2 23.65 7.28 36.06
N SER A 3 23.95 6.75 34.85
CA SER A 3 23.12 6.77 33.63
C SER A 3 23.13 8.01 32.72
N THR A 4 24.21 8.18 31.95
CA THR A 4 24.32 9.09 30.79
C THR A 4 24.41 8.38 29.43
N THR A 5 24.08 7.08 29.33
CA THR A 5 24.40 6.27 28.13
C THR A 5 23.24 5.95 27.18
N THR A 6 22.07 6.59 27.30
CA THR A 6 20.89 6.21 26.49
C THR A 6 20.40 7.25 25.46
N LYS A 7 20.99 8.45 25.39
CA LYS A 7 20.49 9.52 24.51
C LYS A 7 21.14 9.62 23.13
N THR A 8 22.33 9.04 22.91
CA THR A 8 23.06 9.20 21.64
C THR A 8 22.70 8.15 20.59
N ALA A 9 22.17 6.98 20.99
CA ALA A 9 21.73 5.94 20.05
C ALA A 9 20.36 6.23 19.40
N ALA A 10 19.53 7.07 20.03
CA ALA A 10 18.20 7.44 19.51
C ALA A 10 18.26 8.58 18.48
N LEU A 11 19.26 9.47 18.54
CA LEU A 11 19.41 10.55 17.55
C LEU A 11 20.05 10.09 16.23
N PHE A 12 20.92 9.07 16.25
CA PHE A 12 21.53 8.57 15.01
C PHE A 12 20.63 7.61 14.21
N ALA A 13 19.61 7.01 14.84
CA ALA A 13 18.63 6.17 14.16
C ALA A 13 17.59 6.97 13.34
N MET A 14 17.40 8.27 13.62
CA MET A 14 16.47 9.13 12.89
C MET A 14 17.08 9.88 11.70
N ALA A 15 18.41 9.88 11.55
CA ALA A 15 19.11 10.63 10.50
C ALA A 15 19.49 9.79 9.26
N LEU A 16 19.23 8.47 9.25
CA LEU A 16 19.62 7.55 8.16
C LEU A 16 18.43 6.86 7.47
N LEU A 17 17.22 7.40 7.60
CA LEU A 17 15.99 6.87 7.00
C LEU A 17 15.51 7.57 5.69
N PRO A 18 16.34 8.13 4.78
CA PRO A 18 15.80 8.70 3.56
C PRO A 18 15.74 7.71 2.38
N PHE A 19 15.57 6.40 2.56
CA PHE A 19 15.29 5.45 1.45
C PHE A 19 14.49 4.22 1.89
N ALA A 20 13.58 4.36 2.87
CA ALA A 20 12.48 3.40 2.94
C ALA A 20 11.63 3.64 1.69
N LEU A 21 11.74 2.78 0.67
CA LEU A 21 10.77 2.69 -0.41
C LEU A 21 9.38 2.76 0.22
N ALA A 22 8.70 3.90 0.05
CA ALA A 22 7.39 4.11 0.62
C ALA A 22 6.50 2.96 0.13
N ALA A 23 5.99 2.15 1.06
CA ALA A 23 5.17 1.00 0.72
C ALA A 23 4.05 1.45 -0.22
N ALA A 24 3.90 0.78 -1.36
CA ALA A 24 2.90 1.17 -2.34
C ALA A 24 1.49 1.17 -1.74
N ILE A 25 0.73 2.21 -2.00
CA ILE A 25 -0.64 2.39 -1.52
C ILE A 25 -1.56 1.61 -2.46
N THR A 26 -2.22 0.59 -1.93
CA THR A 26 -3.16 -0.20 -2.73
C THR A 26 -4.57 0.31 -2.59
N VAL A 27 -5.27 0.51 -3.71
CA VAL A 27 -6.66 0.97 -3.76
C VAL A 27 -7.51 0.01 -4.55
N ASP A 28 -8.56 -0.52 -3.92
CA ASP A 28 -9.60 -1.29 -4.61
C ASP A 28 -10.53 -0.31 -5.33
N ILE A 29 -10.43 -0.26 -6.65
CA ILE A 29 -11.28 0.60 -7.46
C ILE A 29 -12.70 0.04 -7.51
N ASP A 30 -12.88 -1.28 -7.56
CA ASP A 30 -14.17 -1.92 -7.82
C ASP A 30 -15.19 -1.78 -6.68
N SER A 31 -14.72 -1.43 -5.47
CA SER A 31 -15.56 -1.27 -4.27
C SER A 31 -15.53 0.16 -3.73
N PRO A 32 -16.21 1.15 -4.37
CA PRO A 32 -16.27 2.51 -3.84
C PRO A 32 -16.81 2.56 -2.40
N ILE A 33 -16.13 3.31 -1.54
CA ILE A 33 -16.59 3.57 -0.17
C ILE A 33 -17.76 4.56 -0.15
N LYS A 34 -17.89 5.38 -1.20
CA LYS A 34 -18.98 6.36 -1.34
C LYS A 34 -19.29 6.68 -2.80
N ASP A 35 -20.57 6.84 -3.10
CA ASP A 35 -21.06 7.28 -4.41
C ASP A 35 -21.77 8.62 -4.25
N GLN A 36 -21.10 9.69 -4.65
CA GLN A 36 -21.60 11.07 -4.49
C GLN A 36 -22.88 11.32 -5.31
N ARG A 37 -23.15 10.52 -6.35
CA ARG A 37 -24.38 10.66 -7.16
C ARG A 37 -25.64 10.28 -6.39
N LYS A 38 -25.49 9.53 -5.28
CA LYS A 38 -26.61 9.20 -4.39
C LYS A 38 -27.03 10.37 -3.50
N SER A 39 -26.17 11.39 -3.37
CA SER A 39 -26.46 12.63 -2.65
C SER A 39 -27.05 13.67 -3.60
N ARG A 40 -28.08 14.40 -3.15
CA ARG A 40 -28.59 15.58 -3.87
C ARG A 40 -27.59 16.73 -3.88
N ALA A 41 -26.62 16.73 -2.96
CA ALA A 41 -25.55 17.74 -2.90
C ALA A 41 -24.55 17.65 -4.05
N GLY A 42 -24.60 16.60 -4.87
CA GLY A 42 -23.66 16.41 -5.97
C GLY A 42 -22.24 16.20 -5.42
N VAL A 43 -21.33 17.13 -5.69
CA VAL A 43 -19.97 17.09 -5.13
C VAL A 43 -19.94 17.36 -3.62
N GLY A 44 -20.94 18.08 -3.10
CA GLY A 44 -21.08 18.31 -1.66
C GLY A 44 -20.00 19.18 -1.03
N ILE A 45 -19.26 19.98 -1.80
CA ILE A 45 -18.24 20.91 -1.31
C ILE A 45 -18.61 22.31 -1.80
N GLY A 46 -18.85 23.23 -0.86
CA GLY A 46 -19.40 24.53 -1.20
C GLY A 46 -19.13 25.65 -0.21
N TYR A 47 -19.95 26.69 -0.32
CA TYR A 47 -19.90 27.88 0.50
C TYR A 47 -21.26 28.17 1.14
N SER A 48 -21.28 28.54 2.41
CA SER A 48 -22.44 29.18 3.03
C SER A 48 -22.52 30.64 2.59
N GLY A 49 -23.69 31.26 2.61
CA GLY A 49 -23.87 32.64 2.18
C GLY A 49 -23.80 32.76 0.66
N ALA A 50 -24.95 32.69 0.01
CA ALA A 50 -25.02 32.76 -1.44
C ALA A 50 -24.53 34.12 -1.94
N LEU A 51 -23.96 34.18 -3.15
CA LEU A 51 -23.61 35.46 -3.78
C LEU A 51 -24.84 36.38 -3.94
N MET A 52 -26.06 35.83 -3.92
CA MET A 52 -27.32 36.57 -3.90
C MET A 52 -27.56 37.36 -2.60
N GLU A 53 -26.93 36.99 -1.50
CA GLU A 53 -27.22 37.51 -0.15
C GLU A 53 -26.37 38.71 0.25
N LEU A 54 -25.67 39.27 -0.74
CA LEU A 54 -25.00 40.56 -0.61
C LEU A 54 -26.04 41.64 -0.36
N ASN A 55 -25.96 42.34 0.77
CA ASN A 55 -26.88 43.40 1.24
C ASN A 55 -26.91 44.67 0.35
N SER A 56 -26.63 44.56 -0.95
CA SER A 56 -26.60 45.66 -1.91
C SER A 56 -27.19 45.23 -3.25
N TRP A 57 -28.33 45.81 -3.59
CA TRP A 57 -28.96 45.68 -4.90
C TRP A 57 -28.02 46.05 -6.06
N LYS A 58 -27.08 46.99 -5.83
CA LYS A 58 -26.08 47.40 -6.83
C LYS A 58 -25.18 46.23 -7.21
N ILE A 59 -24.75 45.45 -6.22
CA ILE A 59 -23.86 44.30 -6.41
C ILE A 59 -24.61 43.17 -7.11
N PHE A 60 -25.82 42.85 -6.63
CA PHE A 60 -26.65 41.82 -7.27
C PHE A 60 -26.94 42.15 -8.75
N ASN A 61 -27.32 43.40 -9.05
CA ASN A 61 -27.58 43.82 -10.43
C ASN A 61 -26.31 43.80 -11.28
N GLN A 62 -25.16 44.18 -10.72
CA GLN A 62 -23.90 44.08 -11.44
C GLN A 62 -23.60 42.63 -11.82
N PHE A 63 -23.68 41.71 -10.87
CA PHE A 63 -23.26 40.33 -11.08
C PHE A 63 -24.28 39.49 -11.86
N PHE A 64 -25.57 39.56 -11.54
CA PHE A 64 -26.56 38.63 -12.10
C PHE A 64 -27.42 39.22 -13.22
N VAL A 65 -27.44 40.55 -13.37
CA VAL A 65 -28.25 41.21 -14.42
C VAL A 65 -27.35 41.79 -15.52
N LYS A 66 -26.31 42.53 -15.16
CA LYS A 66 -25.42 43.19 -16.13
C LYS A 66 -24.32 42.25 -16.64
N GLU A 67 -23.67 41.49 -15.77
CA GLU A 67 -22.51 40.65 -16.09
C GLU A 67 -22.66 39.18 -15.67
N PRO A 68 -23.78 38.48 -15.99
CA PRO A 68 -24.03 37.11 -15.50
C PRO A 68 -22.99 36.08 -15.93
N ASP A 69 -22.48 36.19 -17.17
CA ASP A 69 -21.49 35.24 -17.70
C ASP A 69 -20.10 35.45 -17.10
N LYS A 70 -19.67 36.70 -16.94
CA LYS A 70 -18.42 37.04 -16.25
C LYS A 70 -18.46 36.65 -14.77
N THR A 71 -19.61 36.82 -14.12
CA THR A 71 -19.84 36.32 -12.75
C THR A 71 -19.65 34.82 -12.69
N TRP A 72 -20.16 34.07 -13.68
CA TRP A 72 -19.95 32.64 -13.78
C TRP A 72 -18.48 32.27 -14.00
N GLU A 73 -17.76 32.95 -14.88
CA GLU A 73 -16.33 32.70 -15.09
C GLU A 73 -15.54 32.78 -13.78
N ILE A 74 -15.80 33.81 -12.97
CA ILE A 74 -15.14 34.03 -11.69
C ILE A 74 -15.63 33.02 -10.63
N ALA A 75 -16.93 32.78 -10.55
CA ALA A 75 -17.52 31.81 -9.62
C ALA A 75 -16.99 30.39 -9.89
N LYS A 76 -16.88 30.00 -11.17
CA LYS A 76 -16.26 28.74 -11.60
C LYS A 76 -14.79 28.67 -11.22
N ALA A 77 -14.03 29.76 -11.42
CA ALA A 77 -12.62 29.85 -11.05
C ALA A 77 -12.39 29.63 -9.53
N GLY A 78 -13.35 30.06 -8.70
CA GLY A 78 -13.37 29.80 -7.26
C GLY A 78 -14.09 28.52 -6.83
N GLY A 79 -14.55 27.66 -7.75
CA GLY A 79 -15.18 26.39 -7.41
C GLY A 79 -16.59 26.48 -6.82
N TYR A 80 -17.37 27.51 -7.18
CA TYR A 80 -18.73 27.77 -6.70
C TYR A 80 -19.78 26.86 -7.35
N TRP A 81 -19.84 25.61 -6.92
CA TRP A 81 -20.78 24.60 -7.44
C TRP A 81 -21.92 24.26 -6.48
N THR A 82 -21.68 24.47 -5.19
CA THR A 82 -22.63 24.24 -4.11
C THR A 82 -22.65 25.46 -3.21
N ASP A 83 -23.85 25.92 -2.86
CA ASP A 83 -24.04 27.00 -1.91
C ASP A 83 -25.10 26.69 -0.85
N ARG A 84 -25.09 27.48 0.21
CA ARG A 84 -26.20 27.56 1.17
C ARG A 84 -26.74 28.98 1.24
N ILE A 85 -28.06 29.09 1.17
CA ILE A 85 -28.81 30.35 1.11
C ILE A 85 -29.64 30.53 2.39
N TYR A 86 -29.36 31.56 3.19
CA TYR A 86 -30.07 31.93 4.42
C TYR A 86 -31.50 32.49 4.19
N GLY A 87 -31.69 33.37 3.20
CA GLY A 87 -32.85 34.26 3.10
C GLY A 87 -33.72 34.09 1.85
N SER A 88 -33.57 33.00 1.09
CA SER A 88 -34.19 32.84 -0.23
C SER A 88 -35.72 32.96 -0.20
N SER A 89 -36.37 32.35 0.79
CA SER A 89 -37.83 32.43 0.98
C SER A 89 -38.31 33.86 1.30
N GLN A 90 -37.57 34.59 2.15
CA GLN A 90 -37.88 35.98 2.50
C GLN A 90 -37.66 36.92 1.30
N ASN A 91 -36.60 36.72 0.52
CA ASN A 91 -36.35 37.46 -0.71
C ASN A 91 -37.45 37.22 -1.74
N TRP A 92 -37.94 35.99 -1.87
CA TRP A 92 -39.08 35.66 -2.71
C TRP A 92 -40.36 36.36 -2.24
N GLN A 93 -40.69 36.32 -0.95
CA GLN A 93 -41.86 37.02 -0.42
C GLN A 93 -41.76 38.54 -0.61
N ASN A 94 -40.56 39.12 -0.44
CA ASN A 94 -40.32 40.52 -0.73
C ASN A 94 -40.53 40.84 -2.23
N LYS A 95 -40.08 39.98 -3.14
CA LYS A 95 -40.35 40.14 -4.58
C LYS A 95 -41.86 40.10 -4.87
N MET A 96 -42.62 39.27 -4.17
CA MET A 96 -44.08 39.29 -4.29
C MET A 96 -44.67 40.64 -3.89
N ARG A 97 -44.13 41.32 -2.86
CA ARG A 97 -44.53 42.71 -2.51
C ARG A 97 -44.38 43.67 -3.69
N LEU A 98 -43.25 43.61 -4.39
CA LEU A 98 -43.03 44.44 -5.58
C LEU A 98 -44.08 44.17 -6.67
N ASN A 99 -44.45 42.91 -6.90
CA ASN A 99 -45.45 42.54 -7.90
C ASN A 99 -46.87 43.01 -7.54
N TYR A 100 -47.20 43.10 -6.24
CA TYR A 100 -48.52 43.53 -5.73
C TYR A 100 -48.63 45.02 -5.41
N ALA A 101 -47.51 45.76 -5.34
CA ALA A 101 -47.51 47.21 -5.18
C ALA A 101 -48.33 47.85 -6.32
N LYS A 102 -49.13 48.88 -6.01
CA LYS A 102 -50.03 49.52 -6.98
C LYS A 102 -49.54 50.89 -7.45
N ASP A 103 -48.92 51.66 -6.57
CA ASP A 103 -48.37 52.97 -6.87
C ASP A 103 -46.93 52.90 -7.42
N ALA A 104 -46.59 53.84 -8.28
CA ALA A 104 -45.30 53.87 -8.99
C ALA A 104 -44.12 54.16 -8.05
N GLU A 105 -44.34 54.92 -6.98
CA GLU A 105 -43.31 55.29 -6.01
C GLU A 105 -42.86 54.09 -5.18
N THR A 106 -43.80 53.33 -4.60
CA THR A 106 -43.53 52.10 -3.87
C THR A 106 -42.89 51.05 -4.77
N LYS A 107 -43.36 50.91 -6.02
CA LYS A 107 -42.69 50.03 -7.00
C LYS A 107 -41.25 50.45 -7.28
N ALA A 108 -41.00 51.74 -7.51
CA ALA A 108 -39.66 52.25 -7.79
C ALA A 108 -38.71 52.10 -6.60
N LYS A 109 -39.21 52.27 -5.37
CA LYS A 109 -38.46 52.03 -4.14
C LYS A 109 -38.13 50.55 -3.97
N LEU A 110 -39.14 49.68 -3.98
CA LEU A 110 -38.95 48.23 -3.81
C LEU A 110 -38.08 47.63 -4.92
N ALA A 111 -38.18 48.09 -6.16
CA ALA A 111 -37.33 47.64 -7.27
C ALA A 111 -35.85 48.00 -7.09
N LYS A 112 -35.54 49.03 -6.30
CA LYS A 112 -34.16 49.41 -5.93
C LYS A 112 -33.67 48.72 -4.66
N GLU A 113 -34.53 48.04 -3.90
CA GLU A 113 -34.16 47.44 -2.61
C GLU A 113 -34.14 45.91 -2.66
N LEU A 114 -34.79 45.30 -3.65
CA LEU A 114 -35.08 43.87 -3.66
C LEU A 114 -34.40 43.13 -4.82
N HIS A 115 -33.77 42.01 -4.47
CA HIS A 115 -33.25 41.02 -5.41
C HIS A 115 -34.40 40.19 -6.00
N ASP A 116 -34.28 39.75 -7.25
CA ASP A 116 -35.22 38.80 -7.84
C ASP A 116 -34.63 37.39 -7.75
N PRO A 117 -35.15 36.51 -6.85
CA PRO A 117 -34.62 35.16 -6.71
C PRO A 117 -34.70 34.37 -8.00
N LYS A 118 -35.65 34.67 -8.90
CA LYS A 118 -35.77 33.97 -10.17
C LYS A 118 -34.51 34.12 -11.02
N ILE A 119 -33.90 35.31 -11.04
CA ILE A 119 -32.67 35.59 -11.80
C ILE A 119 -31.53 34.73 -11.27
N TYR A 120 -31.41 34.61 -9.94
CA TYR A 120 -30.39 33.77 -9.31
C TYR A 120 -30.62 32.28 -9.60
N PHE A 121 -31.85 31.78 -9.41
CA PHE A 121 -32.17 30.37 -9.68
C PHE A 121 -32.03 30.00 -11.16
N ASP A 122 -32.37 30.91 -12.09
CA ASP A 122 -32.12 30.73 -13.52
C ASP A 122 -30.61 30.67 -13.81
N TRP A 123 -29.80 31.52 -13.17
CA TRP A 123 -28.35 31.47 -13.26
C TRP A 123 -27.78 30.15 -12.71
N CYS A 124 -28.22 29.71 -11.52
CA CYS A 124 -27.83 28.43 -10.95
C CYS A 124 -28.20 27.27 -11.88
N LYS A 125 -29.40 27.29 -12.46
CA LYS A 125 -29.86 26.28 -13.41
C LYS A 125 -29.04 26.27 -14.69
N LYS A 126 -28.70 27.44 -15.24
CA LYS A 126 -27.85 27.58 -16.44
C LYS A 126 -26.47 26.97 -16.22
N HIS A 127 -25.90 27.12 -15.02
CA HIS A 127 -24.52 26.74 -14.72
C HIS A 127 -24.38 25.47 -13.88
N GLY A 128 -25.49 24.83 -13.48
CA GLY A 128 -25.48 23.60 -12.69
C GLY A 128 -25.13 23.78 -11.22
N VAL A 129 -25.26 25.00 -10.67
CA VAL A 129 -25.05 25.28 -9.24
C VAL A 129 -26.23 24.73 -8.44
N ARG A 130 -25.93 24.12 -7.30
CA ARG A 130 -26.94 23.54 -6.39
C ARG A 130 -26.91 24.23 -5.03
N SER A 131 -28.08 24.38 -4.43
CA SER A 131 -28.30 25.18 -3.24
C SER A 131 -29.00 24.42 -2.12
N LEU A 132 -28.47 24.56 -0.91
CA LEU A 132 -29.17 24.24 0.32
C LEU A 132 -29.92 25.48 0.80
N ASN A 133 -31.23 25.40 0.94
CA ASN A 133 -32.07 26.57 1.23
C ASN A 133 -32.54 26.55 2.68
N VAL A 134 -32.27 27.63 3.41
CA VAL A 134 -32.76 27.79 4.78
C VAL A 134 -34.19 28.31 4.75
N LEU A 135 -35.06 27.68 5.54
CA LEU A 135 -36.44 28.08 5.73
C LEU A 135 -36.66 28.52 7.17
N GLU A 136 -37.22 29.71 7.36
CA GLU A 136 -37.51 30.27 8.69
C GLU A 136 -38.99 30.13 9.06
N CYS A 137 -39.27 29.68 10.29
CA CYS A 137 -40.66 29.48 10.77
C CYS A 137 -41.19 30.60 11.69
N HIS A 138 -40.50 31.74 11.74
CA HIS A 138 -40.80 32.85 12.66
C HIS A 138 -41.94 33.76 12.22
N SER A 139 -41.95 34.13 10.95
CA SER A 139 -42.93 35.03 10.38
C SER A 139 -42.99 34.88 8.87
N ALA A 140 -44.13 35.21 8.28
CA ALA A 140 -44.27 35.35 6.83
C ALA A 140 -45.02 36.63 6.50
N ILE A 141 -44.73 37.21 5.33
CA ILE A 141 -45.49 38.35 4.80
C ILE A 141 -46.86 37.84 4.35
N THR A 142 -47.92 38.34 4.98
CA THR A 142 -49.30 37.96 4.68
C THR A 142 -50.03 38.98 3.82
N ASN A 143 -49.56 40.23 3.83
CA ASN A 143 -50.07 41.28 2.95
C ASN A 143 -48.94 41.86 2.12
N TYR A 144 -48.89 41.48 0.84
CA TYR A 144 -47.86 41.94 -0.08
C TYR A 144 -47.96 43.44 -0.42
N VAL A 145 -49.13 44.06 -0.29
CA VAL A 145 -49.33 45.49 -0.56
C VAL A 145 -48.74 46.34 0.56
N THR A 146 -49.00 46.00 1.82
CA THR A 146 -48.52 46.77 2.97
C THR A 146 -47.18 46.29 3.52
N GLY A 147 -46.76 45.07 3.16
CA GLY A 147 -45.60 44.41 3.76
C GLY A 147 -45.83 43.87 5.17
N ALA A 148 -47.07 43.85 5.65
CA ALA A 148 -47.39 43.32 6.97
C ALA A 148 -47.02 41.83 7.06
N SER A 149 -46.38 41.46 8.18
CA SER A 149 -46.01 40.08 8.49
C SER A 149 -46.86 39.53 9.64
N SER A 150 -47.07 38.21 9.62
CA SER A 150 -47.76 37.45 10.65
C SER A 150 -46.82 36.42 11.27
N LYS A 151 -46.98 36.19 12.57
CA LYS A 151 -46.30 35.10 13.32
C LYS A 151 -47.19 33.87 13.51
N ASP A 152 -48.45 33.93 13.06
CA ASP A 152 -49.38 32.79 13.12
C ASP A 152 -48.85 31.64 12.27
N VAL A 153 -48.80 30.44 12.86
CA VAL A 153 -48.26 29.24 12.20
C VAL A 153 -49.00 28.90 10.89
N LYS A 154 -50.29 29.22 10.75
CA LYS A 154 -51.05 28.98 9.52
C LYS A 154 -50.54 29.86 8.37
N ASP A 155 -50.26 31.12 8.67
CA ASP A 155 -49.74 32.10 7.71
C ASP A 155 -48.30 31.78 7.32
N VAL A 156 -47.46 31.47 8.31
CA VAL A 156 -46.06 31.03 8.09
C VAL A 156 -46.02 29.77 7.22
N LYS A 157 -46.83 28.76 7.56
CA LYS A 157 -46.96 27.53 6.78
C LYS A 157 -47.33 27.85 5.33
N LYS A 158 -48.35 28.68 5.10
CA LYS A 158 -48.76 29.06 3.75
C LYS A 158 -47.60 29.72 2.98
N GLY A 159 -46.93 30.70 3.58
CA GLY A 159 -45.81 31.40 2.94
C GLY A 159 -44.66 30.48 2.53
N ILE A 160 -44.29 29.53 3.39
CA ILE A 160 -43.26 28.52 3.08
C ILE A 160 -43.73 27.58 1.98
N LEU A 161 -44.96 27.05 2.06
CA LEU A 161 -45.47 26.12 1.06
C LEU A 161 -45.66 26.76 -0.32
N ASP A 162 -46.06 28.04 -0.37
CA ASP A 162 -46.13 28.80 -1.62
C ASP A 162 -44.74 28.99 -2.25
N TYR A 163 -43.69 29.22 -1.43
CA TYR A 163 -42.30 29.28 -1.90
C TYR A 163 -41.81 27.92 -2.43
N VAL A 164 -42.04 26.83 -1.69
CA VAL A 164 -41.67 25.47 -2.14
C VAL A 164 -42.41 25.09 -3.41
N LYS A 165 -43.70 25.45 -3.52
CA LYS A 165 -44.48 25.27 -4.73
C LYS A 165 -43.91 26.09 -5.89
N TRP A 166 -43.50 27.34 -5.64
CA TRP A 166 -42.85 28.18 -6.65
C TRP A 166 -41.55 27.55 -7.18
N ILE A 167 -40.71 26.98 -6.30
CA ILE A 167 -39.50 26.22 -6.71
C ILE A 167 -39.87 25.09 -7.67
N VAL A 168 -40.87 24.29 -7.30
CA VAL A 168 -41.32 23.13 -8.08
C VAL A 168 -41.91 23.55 -9.42
N ASP A 169 -42.83 24.52 -9.40
CA ASP A 169 -43.59 24.98 -10.57
C ASP A 169 -42.68 25.67 -11.60
N ASN A 170 -41.53 26.22 -11.18
CA ASN A 170 -40.53 26.81 -12.08
C ASN A 170 -39.40 25.83 -12.49
N GLY A 171 -39.49 24.57 -12.07
CA GLY A 171 -38.55 23.52 -12.49
C GLY A 171 -37.14 23.70 -11.93
N TYR A 172 -37.03 24.15 -10.67
CA TYR A 172 -35.74 24.29 -9.96
C TYR A 172 -35.41 23.09 -9.07
N ARG A 173 -36.13 21.96 -9.20
CA ARG A 173 -35.95 20.77 -8.35
C ARG A 173 -34.49 20.30 -8.30
N ASP A 174 -33.78 20.31 -9.43
CA ASP A 174 -32.40 19.82 -9.52
C ASP A 174 -31.36 20.78 -8.91
N GLN A 175 -31.75 22.03 -8.68
CA GLN A 175 -30.93 23.08 -8.05
C GLN A 175 -31.10 23.08 -6.52
N ILE A 176 -32.04 22.29 -5.97
CA ILE A 176 -32.26 22.19 -4.53
C ILE A 176 -31.62 20.91 -4.00
N ILE A 177 -30.56 21.09 -3.21
CA ILE A 177 -29.96 20.03 -2.40
C ILE A 177 -30.98 19.56 -1.37
N GLY A 178 -31.51 20.52 -0.61
CA GLY A 178 -32.54 20.28 0.39
C GLY A 178 -32.98 21.57 1.09
N PHE A 179 -33.72 21.40 2.17
CA PHE A 179 -34.13 22.49 3.05
C PHE A 179 -33.55 22.33 4.45
N GLU A 180 -32.90 23.38 4.94
CA GLU A 180 -32.49 23.53 6.33
C GLU A 180 -33.62 24.20 7.12
N LEU A 181 -34.00 23.59 8.24
CA LEU A 181 -35.09 24.07 9.09
C LEU A 181 -34.59 25.06 10.13
N GLY A 182 -34.55 26.33 9.74
CA GLY A 182 -34.12 27.48 10.54
C GLY A 182 -32.61 27.68 10.56
N ASN A 183 -32.17 28.93 10.48
CA ASN A 183 -30.78 29.29 10.71
C ASN A 183 -30.52 29.35 12.22
N GLU A 184 -29.75 28.39 12.73
CA GLU A 184 -29.32 28.37 14.13
C GLU A 184 -30.47 28.52 15.15
N PRO A 185 -31.54 27.71 15.03
CA PRO A 185 -32.77 27.87 15.83
C PRO A 185 -32.52 27.68 17.33
N TYR A 186 -31.39 27.08 17.70
CA TYR A 186 -30.91 26.92 19.08
C TYR A 186 -30.56 28.22 19.81
N PHE A 187 -30.59 29.38 19.14
CA PHE A 187 -30.61 30.69 19.80
C PHE A 187 -32.01 31.10 20.29
N GLY A 188 -33.07 30.43 19.82
CA GLY A 188 -34.43 30.63 20.25
C GLY A 188 -34.66 30.23 21.71
N SER A 189 -35.68 30.81 22.34
CA SER A 189 -35.99 30.56 23.75
C SER A 189 -36.77 29.28 24.02
N ASP A 190 -37.47 28.72 23.01
CA ASP A 190 -38.42 27.61 23.19
C ASP A 190 -38.27 26.55 22.07
N PRO A 191 -37.54 25.45 22.31
CA PRO A 191 -37.37 24.38 21.31
C PRO A 191 -38.68 23.67 20.96
N GLU A 192 -39.63 23.53 21.89
CA GLU A 192 -40.89 22.84 21.64
C GLU A 192 -41.82 23.63 20.72
N ASP A 193 -41.87 24.97 20.82
CA ASP A 193 -42.63 25.80 19.86
C ASP A 193 -42.09 25.67 18.43
N TYR A 194 -40.76 25.67 18.25
CA TYR A 194 -40.16 25.42 16.94
C TYR A 194 -40.53 24.04 16.41
N ALA A 195 -40.44 22.99 17.25
CA ALA A 195 -40.79 21.64 16.86
C ALA A 195 -42.28 21.53 16.49
N TYR A 196 -43.16 22.18 17.25
CA TYR A 196 -44.59 22.25 16.94
C TYR A 196 -44.84 22.92 15.59
N ARG A 197 -44.23 24.08 15.31
CA ARG A 197 -44.37 24.77 14.02
C ARG A 197 -43.93 23.88 12.87
N TRP A 198 -42.75 23.26 12.97
CA TRP A 198 -42.24 22.37 11.93
C TRP A 198 -43.09 21.11 11.73
N SER A 199 -43.70 20.57 12.79
CA SER A 199 -44.63 19.44 12.68
C SER A 199 -45.81 19.72 11.76
N GLN A 200 -46.23 20.99 11.65
CA GLN A 200 -47.34 21.41 10.78
C GLN A 200 -46.90 21.65 9.33
N ILE A 201 -45.61 21.84 9.09
CA ILE A 201 -45.06 22.33 7.80
C ILE A 201 -44.36 21.20 7.04
N VAL A 202 -43.50 20.42 7.72
CA VAL A 202 -42.63 19.41 7.09
C VAL A 202 -43.39 18.35 6.28
N PRO A 203 -44.49 17.74 6.79
CA PRO A 203 -45.25 16.77 6.00
C PRO A 203 -45.83 17.36 4.71
N GLU A 204 -46.22 18.64 4.73
CA GLU A 204 -46.76 19.33 3.56
C GLU A 204 -45.66 19.69 2.55
N ILE A 205 -44.46 20.05 2.99
CA ILE A 205 -43.29 20.18 2.10
C ILE A 205 -43.08 18.88 1.33
N LYS A 206 -43.10 17.73 2.03
CA LYS A 206 -42.98 16.41 1.43
C LYS A 206 -44.13 16.04 0.50
N ARG A 207 -45.32 16.65 0.64
CA ARG A 207 -46.42 16.46 -0.31
C ARG A 207 -46.18 17.21 -1.63
N ILE A 208 -45.52 18.37 -1.58
CA ILE A 208 -45.22 19.19 -2.77
C ILE A 208 -43.93 18.71 -3.46
N PHE A 209 -42.91 18.35 -2.68
CA PHE A 209 -41.58 17.96 -3.15
C PHE A 209 -41.14 16.66 -2.44
N PRO A 210 -41.71 15.49 -2.79
CA PRO A 210 -41.52 14.24 -2.03
C PRO A 210 -40.07 13.79 -1.82
N GLU A 211 -39.25 13.98 -2.84
CA GLU A 211 -37.85 13.56 -2.87
C GLU A 211 -36.85 14.56 -2.28
N VAL A 212 -37.30 15.74 -1.82
CA VAL A 212 -36.39 16.76 -1.29
C VAL A 212 -35.81 16.35 0.05
N ASP A 213 -34.53 16.57 0.28
CA ASP A 213 -33.95 16.35 1.59
C ASP A 213 -34.31 17.47 2.57
N ILE A 214 -34.50 17.10 3.83
CA ILE A 214 -34.84 18.04 4.91
C ILE A 214 -33.88 17.79 6.06
N GLY A 215 -33.23 18.86 6.52
CA GLY A 215 -32.26 18.83 7.60
C GLY A 215 -32.68 19.70 8.78
N ILE A 216 -32.41 19.22 9.99
CA ILE A 216 -32.62 19.97 11.23
C ILE A 216 -31.28 20.42 11.81
N SER A 217 -31.20 21.68 12.20
CA SER A 217 -30.02 22.27 12.83
C SER A 217 -29.98 21.88 14.31
N VAL A 218 -28.89 21.25 14.73
CA VAL A 218 -28.64 20.86 16.12
C VAL A 218 -27.31 21.41 16.60
N ALA A 219 -27.20 21.58 17.91
CA ALA A 219 -25.99 22.03 18.56
C ALA A 219 -24.83 21.04 18.48
N GLU A 220 -23.62 21.57 18.57
CA GLU A 220 -22.41 20.77 18.78
C GLU A 220 -22.42 20.10 20.17
N TYR A 221 -22.59 18.77 20.19
CA TYR A 221 -22.51 17.96 21.40
C TYR A 221 -21.09 17.84 21.95
N ARG A 222 -20.70 18.66 22.94
CA ARG A 222 -19.40 18.52 23.63
C ARG A 222 -19.47 17.66 24.91
N GLU A 223 -18.55 16.68 24.96
CA GLU A 223 -17.96 15.95 26.11
C GLU A 223 -18.48 14.55 26.54
N GLY A 224 -17.55 13.57 26.52
CA GLY A 224 -16.92 12.99 27.71
C GLY A 224 -17.67 12.02 28.62
N ASP A 225 -19.00 11.96 28.57
CA ASP A 225 -19.76 11.20 29.55
C ASP A 225 -19.96 9.73 29.10
N PRO A 226 -19.47 8.71 29.83
CA PRO A 226 -19.72 7.30 29.48
C PRO A 226 -21.19 6.91 29.65
N ASP A 227 -21.96 7.66 30.43
CA ASP A 227 -23.40 7.42 30.62
C ASP A 227 -24.23 8.26 29.63
N ILE A 228 -24.46 7.67 28.45
CA ILE A 228 -25.35 8.19 27.40
C ILE A 228 -26.76 8.50 27.94
N ALA A 229 -27.26 7.73 28.91
CA ALA A 229 -28.57 7.98 29.49
C ALA A 229 -28.57 9.23 30.40
N ALA A 230 -27.49 9.48 31.14
CA ALA A 230 -27.34 10.72 31.91
C ALA A 230 -27.28 11.95 31.00
N VAL A 231 -26.56 11.85 29.88
CA VAL A 231 -26.49 12.90 28.85
C VAL A 231 -27.88 13.23 28.32
N ARG A 232 -28.65 12.22 27.92
CA ARG A 232 -30.01 12.40 27.43
C ARG A 232 -30.89 13.03 28.52
N ARG A 233 -30.90 12.49 29.75
CA ARG A 233 -31.68 13.01 30.88
C ARG A 233 -31.40 14.50 31.14
N ARG A 234 -30.13 14.92 31.16
CA ARG A 234 -29.75 16.32 31.37
C ARG A 234 -30.13 17.23 30.22
N SER A 235 -30.07 16.70 28.99
CA SER A 235 -30.40 17.45 27.77
C SER A 235 -31.91 17.62 27.59
N THR A 236 -32.73 16.77 28.20
CA THR A 236 -34.20 16.85 28.13
C THR A 236 -34.86 17.42 29.38
N ALA A 237 -34.08 17.79 30.41
CA ALA A 237 -34.62 18.32 31.67
C ALA A 237 -35.15 19.75 31.51
N VAL A 238 -36.36 20.01 31.98
CA VAL A 238 -37.05 21.31 31.88
C VAL A 238 -36.75 22.21 33.08
N ASP A 239 -36.49 21.62 34.24
CA ASP A 239 -36.35 22.26 35.56
C ASP A 239 -34.94 22.81 35.86
N LYS A 240 -33.94 22.49 35.04
CA LYS A 240 -32.54 22.96 35.18
C LYS A 240 -32.12 23.95 34.10
N TRP A 241 -33.09 24.65 33.54
CA TRP A 241 -32.85 25.71 32.56
C TRP A 241 -32.15 26.88 33.28
N PHE A 242 -30.89 27.18 32.90
CA PHE A 242 -30.08 28.34 33.32
C PHE A 242 -29.16 28.28 34.56
N GLU A 243 -28.93 27.15 35.23
CA GLU A 243 -27.90 27.12 36.29
C GLU A 243 -26.49 26.93 35.68
N GLY A 244 -25.84 28.03 35.25
CA GLY A 244 -24.36 28.10 35.21
C GLY A 244 -23.60 28.62 33.97
N GLY A 245 -24.14 29.47 33.09
CA GLY A 245 -23.29 30.05 32.02
C GLY A 245 -23.89 31.14 31.13
N SER A 246 -23.00 31.97 30.54
CA SER A 246 -23.31 33.11 29.66
C SER A 246 -23.95 32.71 28.32
N TYR A 247 -24.28 33.71 27.50
CA TYR A 247 -24.99 33.68 26.19
C TYR A 247 -24.51 32.60 25.18
N PHE A 248 -23.37 31.95 25.40
CA PHE A 248 -22.78 30.89 24.54
C PHE A 248 -22.49 29.57 25.29
N GLY A 249 -23.18 29.29 26.39
CA GLY A 249 -22.94 28.06 27.17
C GLY A 249 -23.38 26.79 26.42
N PHE A 250 -22.43 25.93 26.01
CA PHE A 250 -22.68 24.67 25.29
C PHE A 250 -23.78 23.79 25.91
N GLN A 251 -23.90 23.79 27.24
CA GLN A 251 -24.95 23.04 27.94
C GLN A 251 -26.37 23.50 27.54
N LYS A 252 -26.57 24.80 27.36
CA LYS A 252 -27.84 25.38 26.92
C LYS A 252 -28.19 24.94 25.50
N VAL A 253 -27.21 24.96 24.59
CA VAL A 253 -27.41 24.61 23.18
C VAL A 253 -27.69 23.09 23.03
N ASN A 254 -27.00 22.25 23.82
CA ASN A 254 -27.25 20.82 23.90
C ASN A 254 -28.64 20.49 24.47
N GLN A 255 -29.06 21.19 25.54
CA GLN A 255 -30.40 21.05 26.11
C GLN A 255 -31.48 21.46 25.11
N TRP A 256 -31.29 22.59 24.43
CA TRP A 256 -32.20 23.05 23.41
C TRP A 256 -32.37 21.98 22.31
N SER A 257 -31.26 21.45 21.81
CA SER A 257 -31.27 20.44 20.73
C SER A 257 -31.92 19.13 21.16
N GLY A 258 -31.63 18.67 22.39
CA GLY A 258 -32.24 17.46 22.93
C GLY A 258 -33.75 17.57 23.07
N ARG A 259 -34.24 18.69 23.61
CA ARG A 259 -35.68 19.00 23.71
C ARG A 259 -36.33 19.12 22.33
N PHE A 260 -35.68 19.83 21.40
CA PHE A 260 -36.16 19.99 20.03
C PHE A 260 -36.33 18.63 19.33
N ILE A 261 -35.34 17.74 19.41
CA ILE A 261 -35.42 16.40 18.79
C ILE A 261 -36.56 15.59 19.40
N VAL A 262 -36.66 15.54 20.73
CA VAL A 262 -37.73 14.79 21.42
C VAL A 262 -39.10 15.31 21.01
N ALA A 263 -39.30 16.62 21.00
CA ALA A 263 -40.54 17.25 20.55
C ALA A 263 -40.83 17.02 19.07
N SER A 264 -39.79 16.80 18.26
CA SER A 264 -39.90 16.57 16.82
C SER A 264 -40.23 15.12 16.42
N SER A 265 -40.22 14.19 17.38
CA SER A 265 -40.31 12.74 17.14
C SER A 265 -41.41 12.31 16.17
N ASN A 266 -42.56 12.99 16.17
CA ASN A 266 -43.72 12.65 15.34
C ASN A 266 -43.56 12.95 13.85
N TYR A 267 -42.54 13.74 13.45
CA TYR A 267 -42.29 14.07 12.04
C TYR A 267 -40.84 13.82 11.60
N LEU A 268 -39.97 13.30 12.49
CA LEU A 268 -38.58 12.97 12.16
C LEU A 268 -38.44 11.88 11.09
N ASN A 269 -39.49 11.10 10.81
CA ASN A 269 -39.54 10.19 9.67
C ASN A 269 -39.44 10.93 8.32
N HIS A 270 -39.80 12.22 8.26
CA HIS A 270 -39.70 13.05 7.07
C HIS A 270 -38.37 13.82 6.94
N VAL A 271 -37.59 13.88 8.02
CA VAL A 271 -36.27 14.51 8.07
C VAL A 271 -35.23 13.48 7.63
N SER A 272 -34.36 13.82 6.69
CA SER A 272 -33.29 12.93 6.21
C SER A 272 -31.92 13.26 6.81
N HIS A 273 -31.73 14.50 7.27
CA HIS A 273 -30.43 15.02 7.66
C HIS A 273 -30.41 15.70 9.04
N VAL A 274 -29.24 15.72 9.65
CA VAL A 274 -28.88 16.58 10.78
C VAL A 274 -27.83 17.56 10.31
N ILE A 275 -27.94 18.80 10.77
CA ILE A 275 -27.09 19.90 10.36
C ILE A 275 -26.21 20.33 11.53
N TYR A 276 -24.91 20.47 11.26
CA TYR A 276 -23.91 20.95 12.22
C TYR A 276 -23.22 22.21 11.70
N HIS A 277 -23.07 23.19 12.59
CA HIS A 277 -22.23 24.36 12.38
C HIS A 277 -21.01 24.30 13.29
N PHE A 278 -19.83 24.69 12.79
CA PHE A 278 -18.60 24.71 13.57
C PHE A 278 -17.94 26.10 13.53
N TYR A 279 -17.81 26.72 14.71
CA TYR A 279 -17.26 28.07 14.87
C TYR A 279 -16.13 28.12 15.90
N GLY A 280 -15.16 29.00 15.63
CA GLY A 280 -14.15 29.41 16.61
C GLY A 280 -12.89 28.56 16.59
N GLY A 281 -11.92 28.91 17.44
CA GLY A 281 -10.58 28.28 17.44
C GLY A 281 -10.56 26.76 17.63
N ASN A 282 -11.66 26.18 18.14
CA ASN A 282 -11.84 24.72 18.27
C ASN A 282 -12.48 24.06 17.02
N THR A 283 -12.72 24.79 15.94
CA THR A 283 -13.35 24.25 14.72
C THR A 283 -12.49 23.19 14.05
N ALA A 284 -11.16 23.32 14.15
CA ALA A 284 -10.24 22.27 13.72
C ALA A 284 -10.56 20.93 14.39
N ASP A 285 -10.84 20.92 15.70
CA ASP A 285 -11.27 19.71 16.39
C ASP A 285 -12.70 19.29 16.02
N GLY A 286 -13.56 20.23 15.61
CA GLY A 286 -14.95 19.99 15.18
C GLY A 286 -15.10 19.37 13.79
N LEU A 287 -14.17 19.67 12.88
CA LEU A 287 -14.14 19.07 11.55
C LEU A 287 -13.20 17.88 11.46
N GLY A 288 -12.48 17.60 12.55
CA GLY A 288 -11.63 16.43 12.71
C GLY A 288 -12.27 15.29 13.50
N PRO A 289 -11.47 14.31 13.94
CA PRO A 289 -11.94 13.07 14.57
C PRO A 289 -12.78 13.29 15.82
N CYS A 290 -12.43 14.31 16.62
CA CYS A 290 -13.17 14.67 17.81
C CYS A 290 -14.61 15.07 17.47
N GLY A 291 -14.81 15.93 16.48
CA GLY A 291 -16.14 16.36 16.06
C GLY A 291 -16.97 15.24 15.45
N TYR A 292 -16.38 14.37 14.64
CA TYR A 292 -17.09 13.20 14.12
C TYR A 292 -17.52 12.26 15.25
N GLN A 293 -16.66 12.05 16.26
CA GLN A 293 -17.03 11.34 17.46
C GLN A 293 -18.16 12.03 18.24
N ARG A 294 -18.15 13.36 18.34
CA ARG A 294 -19.23 14.15 18.95
C ARG A 294 -20.57 13.89 18.26
N ILE A 295 -20.61 13.90 16.92
CA ILE A 295 -21.82 13.61 16.15
C ILE A 295 -22.32 12.19 16.44
N ARG A 296 -21.42 11.19 16.42
CA ARG A 296 -21.78 9.79 16.72
C ARG A 296 -22.30 9.63 18.16
N HIS A 297 -21.71 10.32 19.13
CA HIS A 297 -22.17 10.29 20.51
C HIS A 297 -23.54 10.95 20.67
N PHE A 298 -23.79 12.05 19.96
CA PHE A 298 -25.09 12.69 19.93
C PHE A 298 -26.16 11.76 19.36
N ALA A 299 -25.89 11.08 18.24
CA ALA A 299 -26.77 10.06 17.67
C ALA A 299 -27.04 8.87 18.60
N LYS A 300 -26.09 8.53 19.49
CA LYS A 300 -26.32 7.51 20.54
C LYS A 300 -27.23 8.03 21.66
N ALA A 301 -27.09 9.29 22.07
CA ALA A 301 -27.95 9.92 23.06
C ALA A 301 -29.37 10.18 22.54
N PHE A 302 -29.50 10.40 21.24
CA PHE A 302 -30.75 10.63 20.53
C PHE A 302 -30.91 9.63 19.37
N PRO A 303 -31.32 8.39 19.64
CA PRO A 303 -31.51 7.36 18.61
C PRO A 303 -32.45 7.76 17.48
N GLU A 304 -33.33 8.74 17.73
CA GLU A 304 -34.24 9.32 16.74
C GLU A 304 -33.50 9.89 15.51
N VAL A 305 -32.23 10.28 15.67
CA VAL A 305 -31.39 10.81 14.59
C VAL A 305 -30.28 9.86 14.14
N ALA A 306 -30.20 8.63 14.66
CA ALA A 306 -29.07 7.73 14.42
C ALA A 306 -28.89 7.29 12.95
N ASN A 307 -29.97 7.25 12.18
CA ASN A 307 -29.95 6.86 10.76
C ASN A 307 -29.95 8.08 9.81
N LYS A 308 -29.77 9.29 10.33
CA LYS A 308 -29.78 10.52 9.53
C LYS A 308 -28.38 10.81 9.00
N ARG A 309 -28.33 11.35 7.79
CA ARG A 309 -27.11 11.84 7.14
C ARG A 309 -26.71 13.21 7.71
N VAL A 310 -25.52 13.69 7.42
CA VAL A 310 -25.01 14.95 7.96
C VAL A 310 -24.72 15.97 6.87
N TRP A 311 -25.18 17.19 7.09
CA TRP A 311 -24.66 18.37 6.40
C TRP A 311 -23.85 19.23 7.37
N VAL A 312 -22.61 19.53 7.00
CA VAL A 312 -21.88 20.65 7.59
C VAL A 312 -22.15 21.85 6.70
N THR A 313 -23.06 22.68 7.13
CA THR A 313 -23.59 23.77 6.32
C THR A 313 -22.84 25.07 6.54
N GLU A 314 -22.09 25.14 7.63
CA GLU A 314 -21.32 26.31 8.00
C GLU A 314 -20.13 25.93 8.88
N TRP A 315 -18.92 26.26 8.43
CA TRP A 315 -17.76 26.14 9.30
C TRP A 315 -16.68 27.19 8.99
N ARG A 316 -15.92 27.59 10.01
CA ARG A 316 -14.75 28.47 9.87
C ARG A 316 -13.74 28.21 10.97
N GLU A 317 -12.45 28.15 10.64
CA GLU A 317 -11.40 27.83 11.60
C GLU A 317 -11.30 28.82 12.78
N ARG A 318 -11.74 30.07 12.60
CA ARG A 318 -11.67 31.17 13.57
C ARG A 318 -12.96 31.99 13.50
N SER A 319 -13.59 32.24 14.65
CA SER A 319 -14.90 32.91 14.74
C SER A 319 -14.83 34.36 15.16
N ASP A 320 -13.93 34.68 16.09
CA ASP A 320 -13.92 35.97 16.77
C ASP A 320 -12.64 36.78 16.47
N GLU A 321 -11.93 36.37 15.43
CA GLU A 321 -10.64 36.94 15.03
C GLU A 321 -10.75 37.71 13.71
N ASP A 322 -9.72 38.49 13.43
CA ASP A 322 -9.48 39.18 12.18
C ASP A 322 -9.66 38.28 10.95
N CYS A 323 -10.64 38.59 10.10
CA CYS A 323 -10.95 37.82 8.90
C CYS A 323 -9.76 37.61 7.96
N ARG A 324 -8.70 38.43 8.05
CA ARG A 324 -7.49 38.29 7.22
C ARG A 324 -6.80 36.94 7.41
N CYS A 325 -6.89 36.31 8.58
CA CYS A 325 -6.25 35.00 8.82
C CYS A 325 -6.74 33.90 7.84
N HIS A 326 -7.94 34.06 7.28
CA HIS A 326 -8.51 33.16 6.28
C HIS A 326 -7.96 33.37 4.87
N GLN A 327 -7.15 34.42 4.67
CA GLN A 327 -6.47 34.76 3.42
C GLN A 327 -5.01 34.28 3.39
N MET A 328 -4.66 33.33 4.25
CA MET A 328 -3.35 32.69 4.25
C MET A 328 -3.42 31.35 3.53
N PHE A 329 -2.34 30.97 2.85
CA PHE A 329 -2.29 29.65 2.22
C PHE A 329 -2.32 28.50 3.24
N SER A 330 -1.86 28.73 4.48
CA SER A 330 -2.03 27.81 5.61
C SER A 330 -3.50 27.52 5.94
N SER A 331 -4.36 28.53 5.86
CA SER A 331 -5.80 28.37 5.99
C SER A 331 -6.35 27.53 4.85
N THR A 332 -5.94 27.78 3.60
CA THR A 332 -6.34 26.96 2.44
C THR A 332 -5.92 25.49 2.58
N LEU A 333 -4.69 25.20 3.06
CA LEU A 333 -4.23 23.83 3.32
C LEU A 333 -5.03 23.15 4.44
N THR A 334 -5.38 23.89 5.49
CA THR A 334 -6.24 23.42 6.58
C THR A 334 -7.62 23.04 6.03
N LYS A 335 -8.21 23.90 5.20
CA LYS A 335 -9.48 23.66 4.50
C LYS A 335 -9.42 22.44 3.60
N ALA A 336 -8.36 22.32 2.82
CA ALA A 336 -8.15 21.17 1.93
C ALA A 336 -8.14 19.84 2.70
N HIS A 337 -7.47 19.77 3.86
CA HIS A 337 -7.46 18.56 4.70
C HIS A 337 -8.86 18.15 5.16
N TYR A 338 -9.62 19.08 5.75
CA TYR A 338 -10.97 18.77 6.26
C TYR A 338 -11.98 18.50 5.15
N ILE A 339 -11.82 19.12 3.98
CA ILE A 339 -12.66 18.82 2.82
C ILE A 339 -12.39 17.40 2.32
N LEU A 340 -11.14 16.96 2.21
CA LEU A 340 -10.83 15.59 1.81
C LEU A 340 -11.43 14.55 2.78
N SER A 341 -11.29 14.77 4.09
CA SER A 341 -11.83 13.85 5.11
C SER A 341 -13.36 13.83 5.11
N SER A 342 -14.02 14.99 5.12
CA SER A 342 -15.49 15.08 5.13
C SER A 342 -16.11 14.57 3.83
N THR A 343 -15.45 14.78 2.69
CA THR A 343 -15.90 14.27 1.39
C THR A 343 -15.85 12.74 1.36
N ALA A 344 -14.80 12.13 1.91
CA ALA A 344 -14.66 10.67 1.97
C ALA A 344 -15.52 10.00 3.06
N ALA A 345 -15.78 10.71 4.16
CA ALA A 345 -16.54 10.17 5.28
C ALA A 345 -17.96 9.80 4.88
N GLU A 346 -18.38 8.58 5.25
CA GLU A 346 -19.64 8.01 4.80
C GLU A 346 -20.80 8.87 5.28
N MET A 347 -20.82 9.33 6.53
CA MET A 347 -21.96 10.02 7.13
C MET A 347 -22.30 11.42 6.56
N PHE A 348 -21.36 12.07 5.86
CA PHE A 348 -21.54 13.44 5.36
C PHE A 348 -22.03 13.45 3.92
N ASP A 349 -22.96 14.34 3.59
CA ASP A 349 -23.40 14.57 2.20
C ASP A 349 -22.99 15.93 1.67
N CYS A 350 -22.75 16.90 2.54
CA CYS A 350 -22.34 18.25 2.16
C CYS A 350 -21.46 18.88 3.25
N SER A 351 -20.45 19.65 2.83
CA SER A 351 -19.58 20.47 3.66
C SER A 351 -19.41 21.85 3.01
N SER A 352 -19.82 22.90 3.71
CA SER A 352 -19.77 24.28 3.21
C SER A 352 -18.97 25.18 4.16
N LEU A 353 -18.00 25.90 3.60
CA LEU A 353 -17.25 26.92 4.34
C LEU A 353 -18.15 28.11 4.62
N HIS A 354 -18.06 28.70 5.81
CA HIS A 354 -18.83 29.91 6.14
C HIS A 354 -18.48 31.06 5.19
N THR A 355 -19.54 31.66 4.62
CA THR A 355 -19.57 32.81 3.69
C THR A 355 -18.74 32.67 2.40
N ALA A 356 -19.39 32.82 1.25
CA ALA A 356 -18.72 32.95 -0.05
C ALA A 356 -18.07 34.34 -0.21
N THR A 357 -18.67 35.37 0.38
CA THR A 357 -18.54 36.76 -0.06
C THR A 357 -17.50 37.59 0.71
N CYS A 358 -16.58 36.95 1.42
CA CYS A 358 -15.72 37.63 2.39
C CYS A 358 -14.26 37.24 2.25
N LEU A 359 -13.40 38.06 2.86
CA LEU A 359 -11.99 37.76 3.12
C LEU A 359 -11.77 36.44 3.91
N SER A 360 -12.81 35.62 4.14
CA SER A 360 -12.83 34.22 4.60
C SER A 360 -12.14 33.21 3.65
N GLY A 361 -11.65 33.67 2.51
CA GLY A 361 -10.79 32.90 1.61
C GLY A 361 -11.46 32.37 0.34
N GLY A 362 -12.79 32.44 0.22
CA GLY A 362 -13.52 32.01 -0.99
C GLY A 362 -13.46 33.03 -2.13
N PHE A 363 -14.09 34.19 -1.93
CA PHE A 363 -14.11 35.31 -2.87
C PHE A 363 -13.90 36.64 -2.14
N ALA A 364 -13.21 37.57 -2.78
CA ALA A 364 -13.15 38.96 -2.35
C ALA A 364 -14.14 39.78 -3.18
N ILE A 365 -14.94 40.63 -2.55
CA ILE A 365 -15.95 41.44 -3.24
C ILE A 365 -15.75 42.90 -2.88
N ALA A 366 -15.53 43.75 -3.88
CA ALA A 366 -15.46 45.18 -3.70
C ALA A 366 -16.85 45.80 -3.89
N SER A 367 -17.20 46.77 -3.04
CA SER A 367 -18.50 47.45 -3.08
C SER A 367 -18.67 48.37 -4.29
N GLY A 368 -17.56 48.77 -4.92
CA GLY A 368 -17.53 49.88 -5.89
C GLY A 368 -17.53 51.26 -5.24
N GLU A 369 -17.42 51.34 -3.92
CA GLU A 369 -17.39 52.59 -3.14
C GLU A 369 -16.01 52.80 -2.49
N GLY A 370 -14.96 52.16 -3.05
CA GLY A 370 -13.59 52.23 -2.55
C GLY A 370 -13.26 51.31 -1.39
N GLU A 371 -14.11 50.30 -1.14
CA GLU A 371 -13.94 49.36 -0.04
C GLU A 371 -14.19 47.90 -0.46
N TRP A 372 -13.43 46.99 0.15
CA TRP A 372 -13.71 45.56 0.16
C TRP A 372 -14.76 45.23 1.22
N LEU A 373 -15.70 44.35 0.88
CA LEU A 373 -16.70 43.87 1.82
C LEU A 373 -16.07 43.01 2.91
N VAL A 374 -16.40 43.35 4.15
CA VAL A 374 -16.01 42.61 5.36
C VAL A 374 -17.29 42.23 6.09
N GLN A 375 -17.54 40.94 6.27
CA GLN A 375 -18.75 40.50 7.00
C GLN A 375 -18.60 40.70 8.50
N TRP A 376 -17.43 40.42 9.05
CA TRP A 376 -17.23 40.47 10.50
C TRP A 376 -15.81 40.91 10.84
N ASP A 377 -15.67 42.17 11.23
CA ASP A 377 -14.50 42.68 11.94
C ASP A 377 -15.01 43.16 13.30
N PRO A 378 -14.54 42.60 14.43
CA PRO A 378 -14.95 43.08 15.75
C PRO A 378 -14.58 44.56 15.98
N ALA A 379 -13.64 45.11 15.19
CA ALA A 379 -13.30 46.53 15.17
C ALA A 379 -14.11 47.38 14.17
N GLY A 380 -15.02 46.76 13.40
CA GLY A 380 -15.91 47.44 12.45
C GLY A 380 -15.20 48.16 11.31
N ARG A 381 -13.99 47.75 10.93
CA ARG A 381 -13.22 48.42 9.87
C ARG A 381 -13.65 47.91 8.48
N SER A 382 -13.82 48.83 7.55
CA SER A 382 -13.78 48.54 6.12
C SER A 382 -12.32 48.48 5.65
N PHE A 383 -12.02 47.64 4.65
CA PHE A 383 -10.71 47.65 4.02
C PHE A 383 -10.74 48.45 2.73
N ARG A 384 -9.75 49.33 2.57
CA ARG A 384 -9.63 50.13 1.36
C ARG A 384 -9.38 49.23 0.17
N ASP A 385 -10.14 49.48 -0.88
CA ASP A 385 -9.89 48.98 -2.20
C ASP A 385 -8.91 49.94 -2.93
N PRO A 386 -7.65 49.55 -3.17
CA PRO A 386 -6.66 50.42 -3.80
C PRO A 386 -6.98 50.74 -5.26
N ASP A 387 -7.71 49.87 -5.95
CA ASP A 387 -8.00 49.98 -7.39
C ASP A 387 -9.31 50.72 -7.69
N ASN A 388 -10.13 50.98 -6.65
CA ASN A 388 -11.47 51.56 -6.68
C ASN A 388 -11.98 51.99 -8.07
N THR A 389 -12.64 51.06 -8.76
CA THR A 389 -13.12 51.28 -10.13
C THR A 389 -14.48 52.00 -10.19
N GLY A 390 -15.05 52.37 -9.05
CA GLY A 390 -16.42 52.93 -8.95
C GLY A 390 -17.53 51.92 -9.27
N THR A 391 -17.21 50.64 -9.46
CA THR A 391 -18.17 49.57 -9.77
C THR A 391 -17.91 48.33 -8.91
N PRO A 392 -18.97 47.60 -8.49
CA PRO A 392 -18.77 46.34 -7.79
C PRO A 392 -17.99 45.34 -8.63
N ARG A 393 -17.08 44.60 -8.00
CA ARG A 393 -16.36 43.49 -8.65
C ARG A 393 -16.14 42.35 -7.66
N ILE A 394 -15.92 41.16 -8.21
CA ILE A 394 -15.65 39.93 -7.48
C ILE A 394 -14.31 39.38 -7.95
N GLU A 395 -13.50 38.91 -7.03
CA GLU A 395 -12.19 38.30 -7.25
C GLU A 395 -12.10 36.97 -6.51
N VAL A 396 -11.32 36.03 -7.04
CA VAL A 396 -11.14 34.71 -6.42
C VAL A 396 -10.21 34.85 -5.22
N GLY A 397 -10.64 34.33 -4.06
CA GLY A 397 -9.83 34.31 -2.85
C GLY A 397 -8.84 33.13 -2.81
N PRO A 398 -7.92 33.10 -1.82
CA PRO A 398 -6.86 32.09 -1.73
C PRO A 398 -7.32 30.63 -1.62
N ALA A 399 -8.56 30.37 -1.17
CA ALA A 399 -9.11 29.02 -1.12
C ALA A 399 -9.86 28.63 -2.40
N GLY A 400 -10.27 29.59 -3.23
CA GLY A 400 -11.02 29.36 -4.46
C GLY A 400 -10.39 28.33 -5.40
N PRO A 401 -9.08 28.40 -5.72
CA PRO A 401 -8.43 27.39 -6.56
C PRO A 401 -8.52 25.97 -5.99
N MET A 402 -8.42 25.81 -4.67
CA MET A 402 -8.60 24.49 -4.02
C MET A 402 -10.01 23.94 -4.23
N PHE A 403 -11.05 24.77 -3.99
CA PHE A 403 -12.43 24.36 -4.22
C PHE A 403 -12.67 24.00 -5.69
N ARG A 404 -12.14 24.77 -6.64
CA ARG A 404 -12.25 24.47 -8.08
C ARG A 404 -11.62 23.13 -8.41
N LEU A 405 -10.36 22.91 -8.02
CA LEU A 405 -9.64 21.67 -8.31
C LEU A 405 -10.42 20.45 -7.81
N TYR A 406 -10.85 20.46 -6.55
CA TYR A 406 -11.57 19.34 -5.96
C TYR A 406 -12.96 19.14 -6.58
N ASN A 407 -13.74 20.21 -6.77
CA ASN A 407 -15.07 20.11 -7.35
C ASN A 407 -15.04 19.63 -8.80
N GLU A 408 -14.16 20.16 -9.65
CA GLU A 408 -14.03 19.69 -11.05
C GLU A 408 -13.62 18.21 -11.12
N ALA A 409 -12.70 17.78 -10.24
CA ALA A 409 -12.30 16.38 -10.17
C ALA A 409 -13.46 15.46 -9.78
N LEU A 410 -14.23 15.83 -8.74
CA LEU A 410 -15.35 15.04 -8.21
C LEU A 410 -16.58 15.05 -9.11
N GLN A 411 -16.81 16.12 -9.89
CA GLN A 411 -17.86 16.15 -10.91
C GLN A 411 -17.63 15.07 -11.98
N GLN A 412 -16.38 14.89 -12.39
CA GLN A 412 -16.00 13.89 -13.38
C GLN A 412 -15.83 12.48 -12.76
N HIS A 413 -15.45 12.42 -11.48
CA HIS A 413 -15.10 11.19 -10.77
C HIS A 413 -15.87 11.11 -9.43
N PRO A 414 -17.18 10.83 -9.45
CA PRO A 414 -18.02 10.91 -8.25
C PRO A 414 -17.96 9.65 -7.35
N LEU A 415 -17.28 8.59 -7.78
CA LEU A 415 -17.14 7.34 -7.02
C LEU A 415 -15.86 7.38 -6.19
N ILE A 416 -15.97 7.58 -4.89
CA ILE A 416 -14.81 7.65 -3.98
C ILE A 416 -14.43 6.24 -3.56
N CYS A 417 -13.20 5.83 -3.85
CA CYS A 417 -12.71 4.47 -3.61
C CYS A 417 -11.84 4.36 -2.36
N ALA A 418 -11.08 5.41 -2.04
CA ALA A 418 -10.21 5.39 -0.86
C ALA A 418 -9.89 6.79 -0.37
N PHE A 419 -9.56 6.86 0.92
CA PHE A 419 -8.95 8.01 1.57
C PHE A 419 -7.73 7.56 2.37
N GLY A 420 -6.73 8.42 2.49
CA GLY A 420 -5.60 8.16 3.37
C GLY A 420 -4.82 9.41 3.74
N SER A 421 -3.96 9.25 4.75
CA SER A 421 -3.07 10.30 5.27
C SER A 421 -1.81 9.68 5.87
N TRP A 422 -0.67 10.40 5.90
CA TRP A 422 0.69 10.10 6.46
C TRP A 422 1.18 8.63 6.46
N ASN A 423 0.37 7.65 6.90
CA ASN A 423 0.62 6.20 7.03
C ASN A 423 -0.26 5.27 6.13
N GLY A 424 -0.87 5.75 5.04
CA GLY A 424 -1.63 4.91 4.09
C GLY A 424 -3.16 5.10 4.13
N VAL A 425 -3.92 4.10 3.64
CA VAL A 425 -5.40 4.12 3.64
C VAL A 425 -5.91 4.14 5.08
N LYS A 426 -6.77 5.10 5.42
CA LYS A 426 -7.32 5.26 6.77
C LYS A 426 -8.81 5.52 6.74
N ASP A 427 -9.45 5.26 7.87
CA ASP A 427 -10.79 5.75 8.17
C ASP A 427 -10.77 7.29 8.16
N PRO A 428 -11.46 7.97 7.22
CA PRO A 428 -11.45 9.42 7.13
C PRO A 428 -11.95 10.07 8.41
N GLU A 429 -12.78 9.37 9.20
CA GLU A 429 -13.32 9.90 10.43
C GLU A 429 -12.35 9.85 11.62
N LYS A 430 -11.16 9.27 11.43
CA LYS A 430 -10.11 9.16 12.47
C LYS A 430 -8.82 9.88 12.06
N ASP A 431 -8.86 10.69 11.01
CA ASP A 431 -7.68 11.38 10.51
C ASP A 431 -7.33 12.63 11.32
N TRP A 432 -6.11 12.65 11.85
CA TRP A 432 -5.59 13.77 12.63
C TRP A 432 -4.69 14.71 11.84
N THR A 433 -4.42 14.43 10.55
CA THR A 433 -3.43 15.17 9.78
C THR A 433 -3.75 16.67 9.66
N GLY A 434 -5.01 17.02 9.35
CA GLY A 434 -5.45 18.42 9.32
C GLY A 434 -5.37 19.11 10.67
N VAL A 435 -5.74 18.42 11.76
CA VAL A 435 -5.69 18.94 13.14
C VAL A 435 -4.26 19.22 13.57
N CYS A 436 -3.35 18.28 13.32
CA CYS A 436 -1.93 18.45 13.63
C CYS A 436 -1.28 19.57 12.82
N PHE A 437 -1.70 19.77 11.57
CA PHE A 437 -1.26 20.91 10.77
C PHE A 437 -1.75 22.23 11.36
N TYR A 438 -3.06 22.34 11.61
CA TYR A 438 -3.67 23.52 12.20
C TYR A 438 -3.02 23.91 13.53
N ASN A 439 -2.84 22.95 14.45
CA ASN A 439 -2.20 23.20 15.74
C ASN A 439 -0.73 23.61 15.61
N ALA A 440 -0.08 23.32 14.48
CA ALA A 440 1.27 23.78 14.20
C ALA A 440 1.31 25.21 13.65
N THR A 441 0.24 25.75 13.04
CA THR A 441 0.26 27.08 12.40
C THR A 441 0.58 28.20 13.40
N GLY A 442 0.12 28.09 14.66
CA GLY A 442 0.44 29.07 15.70
C GLY A 442 1.96 29.23 15.94
N ARG A 443 2.76 28.16 15.76
CA ARG A 443 4.23 28.26 15.86
C ARG A 443 4.83 29.00 14.67
N TYR A 444 4.24 28.89 13.49
CA TYR A 444 4.69 29.65 12.33
C TYR A 444 4.33 31.13 12.46
N GLU A 445 3.14 31.43 12.98
CA GLU A 445 2.73 32.80 13.29
C GLU A 445 3.69 33.45 14.28
N GLU A 446 4.04 32.76 15.37
CA GLU A 446 5.06 33.23 16.32
C GLU A 446 6.42 33.46 15.65
N TRP A 447 6.88 32.52 14.82
CA TRP A 447 8.16 32.62 14.12
C TRP A 447 8.21 33.84 13.19
N HIS A 448 7.16 34.06 12.39
CA HIS A 448 7.03 35.24 11.53
C HIS A 448 6.97 36.54 12.33
N CYS A 449 6.17 36.59 13.40
CA CYS A 449 6.02 37.79 14.23
C CYS A 449 7.31 38.18 14.96
N LYS A 450 8.18 37.23 15.28
CA LYS A 450 9.46 37.47 15.95
C LYS A 450 10.60 37.84 14.98
N ASN A 451 10.36 37.84 13.66
CA ASN A 451 11.38 38.03 12.63
C ASN A 451 12.63 37.15 12.87
N GLU A 452 12.44 35.92 13.36
CA GLU A 452 13.56 35.03 13.67
C GLU A 452 14.32 34.64 12.38
N GLU A 453 15.63 34.84 12.35
CA GLU A 453 16.48 34.34 11.26
C GLU A 453 16.63 32.81 11.39
N GLY A 454 16.17 32.05 10.39
CA GLY A 454 16.29 30.59 10.36
C GLY A 454 15.24 29.90 9.47
N PRO A 455 15.29 28.57 9.32
CA PRO A 455 14.22 27.84 8.64
C PRO A 455 12.94 27.85 9.49
N PRO A 456 11.74 27.96 8.88
CA PRO A 456 10.48 27.93 9.60
C PRO A 456 10.31 26.62 10.40
N PRO A 457 9.57 26.64 11.53
CA PRO A 457 9.37 25.46 12.35
C PRO A 457 8.75 24.31 11.54
N LYS A 458 9.17 23.07 11.80
CA LYS A 458 8.62 21.90 11.10
C LYS A 458 7.11 21.77 11.33
N SER A 459 6.35 21.60 10.24
CA SER A 459 4.90 21.37 10.30
C SER A 459 4.59 20.09 11.08
N GLY A 460 3.54 20.12 11.90
CA GLY A 460 2.97 18.91 12.51
C GLY A 460 2.03 18.14 11.56
N GLY A 461 1.72 18.71 10.40
CA GLY A 461 0.83 18.13 9.37
C GLY A 461 1.54 17.20 8.41
N GLY A 462 0.80 16.57 7.50
CA GLY A 462 1.29 15.56 6.55
C GLY A 462 0.49 15.54 5.26
N PRO A 463 0.75 14.59 4.35
CA PRO A 463 -0.07 14.40 3.17
C PRO A 463 -1.42 13.78 3.56
N ALA A 464 -2.50 14.28 2.99
CA ALA A 464 -3.81 13.64 2.93
C ALA A 464 -4.26 13.52 1.48
N TRP A 465 -4.98 12.46 1.15
CA TRP A 465 -5.36 12.17 -0.23
C TRP A 465 -6.66 11.38 -0.33
N LEU A 466 -7.31 11.49 -1.49
CA LEU A 466 -8.56 10.83 -1.83
C LEU A 466 -8.48 10.31 -3.27
N VAL A 467 -8.85 9.05 -3.49
CA VAL A 467 -8.97 8.47 -4.84
C VAL A 467 -10.43 8.40 -5.23
N ALA A 468 -10.77 8.98 -6.38
CA ALA A 468 -12.10 8.91 -6.96
C ALA A 468 -12.05 8.44 -8.41
N VAL A 469 -13.06 7.70 -8.86
CA VAL A 469 -13.14 7.15 -10.23
C VAL A 469 -14.40 7.62 -10.95
N ASN A 470 -14.32 7.65 -12.27
CA ASN A 470 -15.49 7.96 -13.09
C ASN A 470 -16.43 6.73 -13.16
N PRO A 471 -17.72 6.91 -13.52
CA PRO A 471 -18.71 5.83 -13.46
C PRO A 471 -18.41 4.60 -14.31
N ASP A 472 -17.75 4.78 -15.46
CA ASP A 472 -17.37 3.70 -16.38
C ASP A 472 -16.01 3.06 -16.02
N ARG A 473 -15.29 3.63 -15.04
CA ARG A 473 -14.00 3.16 -14.53
C ARG A 473 -12.89 3.16 -15.60
N THR A 474 -12.93 4.14 -16.51
CA THR A 474 -11.87 4.37 -17.50
C THR A 474 -10.87 5.45 -17.09
N SER A 475 -11.19 6.23 -16.06
CA SER A 475 -10.26 7.20 -15.47
C SER A 475 -10.45 7.34 -13.95
N LEU A 476 -9.40 7.78 -13.29
CA LEU A 476 -9.44 8.14 -11.86
C LEU A 476 -8.78 9.49 -11.62
N ASN A 477 -9.16 10.14 -10.53
CA ASN A 477 -8.50 11.31 -9.99
C ASN A 477 -7.98 11.03 -8.58
N LEU A 478 -6.74 11.44 -8.32
CA LEU A 478 -6.17 11.51 -6.99
C LEU A 478 -6.17 12.97 -6.55
N LEU A 479 -6.94 13.30 -5.53
CA LEU A 479 -6.93 14.61 -4.86
C LEU A 479 -5.94 14.53 -3.71
N VAL A 480 -5.06 15.52 -3.56
CA VAL A 480 -3.98 15.52 -2.55
C VAL A 480 -3.86 16.88 -1.90
N CYS A 481 -3.65 16.90 -0.59
CA CYS A 481 -3.12 18.03 0.16
C CYS A 481 -1.80 17.63 0.83
N ASN A 482 -0.68 18.16 0.36
CA ASN A 482 0.61 18.01 1.01
C ASN A 482 0.93 19.26 1.84
N SER A 483 0.87 19.15 3.16
CA SER A 483 1.24 20.23 4.08
C SER A 483 2.62 20.05 4.72
N LEU A 484 3.45 19.13 4.20
CA LEU A 484 4.83 18.94 4.65
C LEU A 484 5.76 20.02 4.09
N HIS A 485 6.90 20.21 4.77
CA HIS A 485 8.06 20.93 4.25
C HIS A 485 8.81 20.18 3.16
N ASP A 486 8.70 18.85 3.14
CA ASP A 486 9.36 17.98 2.17
C ASP A 486 8.37 17.52 1.09
N PRO A 487 8.84 17.24 -0.13
CA PRO A 487 7.99 16.63 -1.16
C PRO A 487 7.41 15.30 -0.68
N TRP A 488 6.12 15.08 -0.93
CA TRP A 488 5.50 13.79 -0.67
C TRP A 488 5.66 12.88 -1.90
N LYS A 489 6.23 11.70 -1.66
CA LYS A 489 6.46 10.68 -2.69
C LYS A 489 5.64 9.44 -2.38
N SER A 490 4.92 8.93 -3.38
CA SER A 490 4.13 7.72 -3.21
C SER A 490 3.90 6.97 -4.53
N THR A 491 3.69 5.66 -4.42
CA THR A 491 3.28 4.80 -5.54
C THR A 491 1.90 4.23 -5.23
N PHE A 492 0.98 4.33 -6.18
CA PHE A 492 -0.36 3.75 -6.06
C PHE A 492 -0.47 2.48 -6.91
N VAL A 493 -1.08 1.44 -6.35
CA VAL A 493 -1.37 0.18 -7.03
C VAL A 493 -2.87 -0.01 -7.06
N PHE A 494 -3.40 -0.30 -8.25
CA PHE A 494 -4.83 -0.50 -8.50
C PHE A 494 -5.03 -1.93 -9.01
N PRO A 495 -5.27 -2.92 -8.13
CA PRO A 495 -5.35 -4.31 -8.55
C PRO A 495 -6.44 -4.53 -9.61
N GLY A 496 -6.11 -5.26 -10.68
CA GLY A 496 -7.03 -5.47 -11.81
C GLY A 496 -7.07 -4.31 -12.81
N TYR A 497 -6.31 -3.25 -12.56
CA TYR A 497 -6.23 -2.07 -13.41
C TYR A 497 -4.77 -1.71 -13.69
N LYS A 498 -4.51 -1.07 -14.83
CA LYS A 498 -3.23 -0.38 -15.09
C LYS A 498 -3.50 1.07 -15.46
N ILE A 499 -2.54 1.94 -15.16
CA ILE A 499 -2.53 3.31 -15.67
C ILE A 499 -2.09 3.27 -17.13
N VAL A 500 -2.74 4.05 -17.98
CA VAL A 500 -2.40 4.16 -19.41
C VAL A 500 -2.14 5.62 -19.77
N GLY A 501 -1.07 5.85 -20.54
CA GLY A 501 -0.66 7.19 -20.95
C GLY A 501 -0.14 8.04 -19.79
N LYS A 502 -0.05 9.35 -20.05
CA LYS A 502 0.52 10.32 -19.11
C LYS A 502 -0.45 10.61 -17.96
N LYS A 503 0.10 10.88 -16.79
CA LYS A 503 -0.61 11.42 -15.63
C LYS A 503 -0.72 12.92 -15.78
N HIS A 504 -1.92 13.46 -15.67
CA HIS A 504 -2.15 14.88 -15.83
C HIS A 504 -2.28 15.55 -14.45
N TYR A 505 -1.34 16.43 -14.12
CA TYR A 505 -1.25 17.14 -12.85
C TYR A 505 -1.83 18.53 -12.98
N ARG A 506 -2.65 18.92 -12.02
CA ARG A 506 -3.01 20.31 -11.73
C ARG A 506 -2.69 20.58 -10.27
N THR A 507 -1.84 21.57 -10.01
CA THR A 507 -1.35 21.90 -8.67
C THR A 507 -1.67 23.34 -8.30
N TYR A 508 -1.80 23.59 -7.00
CA TYR A 508 -1.85 24.91 -6.40
C TYR A 508 -0.89 24.92 -5.20
N SER A 509 0.15 25.73 -5.29
CA SER A 509 1.34 25.65 -4.42
C SER A 509 1.72 27.01 -3.84
N CYS A 510 2.38 26.98 -2.68
CA CYS A 510 2.96 28.17 -2.05
C CYS A 510 4.37 27.86 -1.53
N LYS A 511 5.28 28.85 -1.56
CA LYS A 511 6.60 28.72 -0.95
C LYS A 511 6.49 28.69 0.57
N ALA A 512 7.31 27.89 1.24
CA ALA A 512 7.25 27.69 2.69
C ALA A 512 7.26 29.00 3.49
N GLU A 513 8.09 29.98 3.08
CA GLU A 513 8.22 31.30 3.70
C GLU A 513 7.01 32.23 3.50
N ASN A 514 6.09 31.88 2.60
CA ASN A 514 4.89 32.65 2.27
C ASN A 514 3.60 32.01 2.80
N VAL A 515 3.65 30.79 3.34
CA VAL A 515 2.46 30.02 3.74
C VAL A 515 1.59 30.74 4.78
N GLN A 516 2.20 31.55 5.67
CA GLN A 516 1.47 32.36 6.67
C GLN A 516 1.37 33.86 6.30
N ARG A 517 1.74 34.24 5.08
CA ARG A 517 1.55 35.63 4.65
C ARG A 517 0.12 35.82 4.18
N HIS A 518 -0.45 36.98 4.52
CA HIS A 518 -1.75 37.40 4.03
C HIS A 518 -1.69 37.63 2.51
N MET A 519 -2.62 37.03 1.79
CA MET A 519 -2.82 37.29 0.36
C MET A 519 -3.91 38.36 0.23
N ILE A 520 -3.47 39.60 -0.04
CA ILE A 520 -4.35 40.77 -0.10
C ILE A 520 -4.96 40.86 -1.51
N PRO A 521 -6.30 40.98 -1.64
CA PRO A 521 -6.93 41.20 -2.93
C PRO A 521 -6.39 42.46 -3.64
N GLY A 522 -6.11 42.36 -4.94
CA GLY A 522 -5.44 43.40 -5.73
C GLY A 522 -3.90 43.35 -5.72
N GLU A 523 -3.26 42.55 -4.84
CA GLU A 523 -1.80 42.34 -4.85
C GLU A 523 -1.38 41.08 -5.63
N GLU A 524 -0.09 40.96 -5.95
CA GLU A 524 0.46 39.76 -6.58
C GLU A 524 0.28 38.53 -5.66
N SER A 525 -0.29 37.45 -6.20
CA SER A 525 -0.54 36.23 -5.44
C SER A 525 0.78 35.56 -5.01
N LEU A 526 0.86 35.18 -3.75
CA LEU A 526 1.99 34.43 -3.18
C LEU A 526 1.97 32.93 -3.50
N ALA A 527 0.84 32.45 -4.03
CA ALA A 527 0.61 31.09 -4.45
C ALA A 527 0.37 31.03 -5.97
N TRP A 528 0.70 29.91 -6.60
CA TRP A 528 0.61 29.75 -8.04
C TRP A 528 0.02 28.39 -8.41
N GLU A 529 -0.51 28.32 -9.63
CA GLU A 529 -1.00 27.08 -10.22
C GLU A 529 -0.04 26.57 -11.30
N GLU A 530 0.07 25.25 -11.42
CA GLU A 530 0.80 24.61 -12.52
C GLU A 530 -0.05 23.48 -13.09
N GLU A 531 0.05 23.29 -14.40
CA GLU A 531 -0.58 22.18 -15.11
C GLU A 531 0.47 21.52 -16.00
N PHE A 532 0.65 20.20 -15.86
CA PHE A 532 1.67 19.46 -16.60
C PHE A 532 1.34 17.96 -16.67
N ASP A 533 1.89 17.29 -17.69
CA ASP A 533 1.83 15.84 -17.83
C ASP A 533 3.14 15.20 -17.36
N SER A 534 3.05 14.04 -16.69
CA SER A 534 4.22 13.24 -16.30
C SER A 534 4.03 11.76 -16.63
N ASP A 535 5.13 11.13 -17.04
CA ASP A 535 5.25 9.70 -17.31
C ASP A 535 5.90 8.95 -16.13
N GLU A 536 6.24 9.65 -15.04
CA GLU A 536 6.90 9.04 -13.86
C GLU A 536 5.92 8.17 -13.08
N ASP A 537 6.32 6.95 -12.73
CA ASP A 537 5.52 6.01 -11.94
C ASP A 537 5.34 6.47 -10.48
N GLU A 538 6.40 6.99 -9.87
CA GLU A 538 6.36 7.61 -8.54
C GLU A 538 5.66 8.98 -8.63
N LEU A 539 4.62 9.18 -7.83
CA LEU A 539 3.98 10.49 -7.70
C LEU A 539 4.82 11.34 -6.78
N THR A 540 5.23 12.53 -7.24
CA THR A 540 5.95 13.52 -6.43
C THR A 540 5.12 14.79 -6.29
N ILE A 541 4.70 15.12 -5.07
CA ILE A 541 3.94 16.33 -4.75
C ILE A 541 4.82 17.29 -3.98
N LYS A 542 4.98 18.51 -4.50
CA LYS A 542 5.79 19.56 -3.87
C LYS A 542 5.32 19.85 -2.43
N PRO A 543 6.20 20.40 -1.57
CA PRO A 543 5.79 20.95 -0.27
C PRO A 543 4.62 21.93 -0.42
N TYR A 544 3.78 22.05 0.60
CA TYR A 544 2.69 23.05 0.66
C TYR A 544 1.90 23.15 -0.64
N THR A 545 1.34 22.02 -1.07
CA THR A 545 0.70 21.90 -2.39
C THR A 545 -0.60 21.14 -2.28
N ILE A 546 -1.62 21.67 -2.96
CA ILE A 546 -2.88 20.98 -3.23
C ILE A 546 -2.83 20.54 -4.68
N ALA A 547 -3.20 19.30 -4.96
CA ALA A 547 -3.10 18.74 -6.30
C ALA A 547 -4.29 17.87 -6.66
N THR A 548 -4.61 17.84 -7.94
CA THR A 548 -5.43 16.80 -8.58
C THR A 548 -4.64 16.15 -9.68
N ILE A 549 -4.63 14.82 -9.69
CA ILE A 549 -3.88 14.04 -10.67
C ILE A 549 -4.86 13.12 -11.35
N ASN A 550 -5.08 13.35 -12.65
CA ASN A 550 -5.92 12.50 -13.46
C ASN A 550 -5.10 11.39 -14.10
N PHE A 551 -5.65 10.19 -14.08
CA PHE A 551 -5.09 9.00 -14.70
C PHE A 551 -6.15 8.42 -15.63
N LYS A 552 -5.75 8.02 -16.84
CA LYS A 552 -6.52 7.04 -17.59
C LYS A 552 -6.15 5.66 -17.07
N ILE A 553 -7.14 4.78 -16.96
CA ILE A 553 -6.96 3.42 -16.50
C ILE A 553 -7.58 2.43 -17.47
N GLU A 554 -6.96 1.26 -17.58
CA GLU A 554 -7.48 0.12 -18.32
C GLU A 554 -7.74 -1.02 -17.33
N LYS A 555 -8.96 -1.59 -17.39
CA LYS A 555 -9.29 -2.81 -16.65
C LYS A 555 -8.70 -4.02 -17.35
N ALA A 556 -8.16 -4.96 -16.58
CA ALA A 556 -7.70 -6.24 -17.11
C ALA A 556 -8.86 -6.98 -17.80
N LYS A 557 -8.58 -7.59 -18.96
CA LYS A 557 -9.52 -8.43 -19.70
C LYS A 557 -9.85 -9.71 -18.94
N ASP A 558 -8.86 -10.25 -18.23
CA ASP A 558 -9.02 -11.40 -17.35
C ASP A 558 -7.99 -11.32 -16.22
N VAL A 559 -8.33 -11.91 -15.07
CA VAL A 559 -7.47 -11.99 -13.89
C VAL A 559 -7.33 -13.47 -13.54
N VAL A 560 -6.08 -13.91 -13.39
CA VAL A 560 -5.73 -15.32 -13.25
C VAL A 560 -5.01 -15.56 -11.92
N GLY A 561 -5.51 -16.50 -11.12
CA GLY A 561 -4.85 -16.93 -9.89
C GLY A 561 -3.80 -18.00 -10.19
N LEU A 562 -2.58 -17.84 -9.66
CA LEU A 562 -1.49 -18.80 -9.87
C LEU A 562 -1.22 -19.59 -8.58
N LEU A 563 -1.16 -20.92 -8.70
CA LEU A 563 -0.87 -21.85 -7.60
C LEU A 563 0.20 -22.86 -8.01
N ALA A 564 0.94 -23.36 -7.02
CA ALA A 564 1.88 -24.45 -7.16
C ALA A 564 2.16 -25.05 -5.76
N ASP A 565 2.54 -26.33 -5.71
CA ASP A 565 3.03 -26.96 -4.47
C ASP A 565 2.09 -26.73 -3.28
N THR A 566 0.78 -26.93 -3.48
CA THR A 566 -0.21 -26.81 -2.40
C THR A 566 -0.14 -28.02 -1.49
N PHE A 567 0.06 -29.23 -2.05
CA PHE A 567 0.07 -30.50 -1.32
C PHE A 567 -1.13 -30.63 -0.34
N VAL A 568 -2.34 -30.44 -0.87
CA VAL A 568 -3.57 -30.57 -0.09
C VAL A 568 -3.65 -31.98 0.51
N ALA A 569 -4.16 -32.04 1.74
CA ALA A 569 -4.20 -33.22 2.62
C ALA A 569 -2.85 -33.71 3.17
N GLU A 570 -1.73 -33.01 2.91
CA GLU A 570 -0.46 -33.26 3.62
C GLU A 570 -0.55 -32.80 5.09
N SER A 571 -1.20 -31.66 5.34
CA SER A 571 -1.34 -31.07 6.68
C SER A 571 -2.52 -30.09 6.76
N GLU A 572 -3.00 -29.83 7.98
CA GLU A 572 -4.04 -28.80 8.21
C GLU A 572 -3.60 -27.40 7.76
N SER A 573 -2.30 -27.07 7.88
CA SER A 573 -1.75 -25.78 7.48
C SER A 573 -1.75 -25.58 5.96
N SER A 574 -1.42 -26.62 5.19
CA SER A 574 -1.52 -26.60 3.72
C SER A 574 -2.96 -26.36 3.25
N ASN A 575 -3.93 -27.08 3.84
CA ASN A 575 -5.35 -26.92 3.52
C ASN A 575 -5.84 -25.49 3.83
N ALA A 576 -5.48 -24.98 5.01
CA ALA A 576 -5.87 -23.64 5.44
C ALA A 576 -5.25 -22.53 4.56
N ASN A 577 -4.00 -22.67 4.13
CA ASN A 577 -3.36 -21.71 3.23
C ASN A 577 -3.95 -21.74 1.84
N THR A 578 -4.24 -22.92 1.31
CA THR A 578 -4.92 -23.09 0.02
C THR A 578 -6.32 -22.47 0.07
N GLU A 579 -7.10 -22.72 1.12
CA GLU A 579 -8.42 -22.11 1.28
C GLU A 579 -8.37 -20.57 1.36
N LYS A 580 -7.38 -20.01 2.06
CA LYS A 580 -7.15 -18.55 2.09
C LYS A 580 -6.83 -17.98 0.71
N ALA A 581 -5.97 -18.65 -0.05
CA ALA A 581 -5.62 -18.25 -1.42
C ALA A 581 -6.86 -18.27 -2.33
N LEU A 582 -7.62 -19.35 -2.31
CA LEU A 582 -8.86 -19.47 -3.09
C LEU A 582 -9.90 -18.42 -2.69
N SER A 583 -10.05 -18.15 -1.40
CA SER A 583 -10.97 -17.12 -0.89
C SER A 583 -10.57 -15.72 -1.36
N PHE A 584 -9.27 -15.45 -1.41
CA PHE A 584 -8.73 -14.21 -1.97
C PHE A 584 -8.99 -14.13 -3.48
N PHE A 585 -8.73 -15.19 -4.26
CA PHE A 585 -9.03 -15.23 -5.69
C PHE A 585 -10.51 -15.00 -6.00
N ARG A 586 -11.41 -15.57 -5.20
CA ARG A 586 -12.85 -15.29 -5.30
C ARG A 586 -13.15 -13.81 -5.09
N LYS A 587 -12.55 -13.17 -4.08
CA LYS A 587 -12.71 -11.73 -3.83
C LYS A 587 -12.22 -10.90 -5.02
N CYS A 588 -11.14 -11.32 -5.67
CA CYS A 588 -10.59 -10.66 -6.86
C CYS A 588 -11.35 -10.96 -8.15
N GLY A 589 -12.39 -11.80 -8.13
CA GLY A 589 -13.16 -12.14 -9.33
C GLY A 589 -12.34 -12.88 -10.40
N VAL A 590 -11.37 -13.69 -9.98
CA VAL A 590 -10.50 -14.46 -10.87
C VAL A 590 -11.32 -15.33 -11.84
N GLY A 591 -11.05 -15.22 -13.14
CA GLY A 591 -11.72 -16.00 -14.20
C GLY A 591 -11.11 -17.38 -14.44
N ALA A 592 -9.83 -17.57 -14.08
CA ALA A 592 -9.13 -18.83 -14.22
C ALA A 592 -8.07 -19.06 -13.12
N ILE A 593 -7.85 -20.32 -12.75
CA ILE A 593 -6.76 -20.75 -11.86
C ILE A 593 -5.81 -21.65 -12.66
N LEU A 594 -4.53 -21.30 -12.65
CA LEU A 594 -3.45 -22.10 -13.22
C LEU A 594 -2.65 -22.73 -12.09
N HIS A 595 -2.60 -24.06 -12.05
CA HIS A 595 -1.85 -24.82 -11.07
C HIS A 595 -0.62 -25.46 -11.73
N ALA A 596 0.58 -25.04 -11.34
CA ALA A 596 1.86 -25.57 -11.85
C ALA A 596 2.27 -26.88 -11.15
N GLY A 597 1.29 -27.77 -10.94
CA GLY A 597 1.43 -29.10 -10.33
C GLY A 597 1.83 -29.12 -8.85
N GLY A 598 1.91 -30.33 -8.28
CA GLY A 598 2.13 -30.52 -6.84
C GLY A 598 0.87 -30.22 -6.03
N VAL A 599 -0.28 -30.64 -6.55
CA VAL A 599 -1.56 -30.55 -5.84
C VAL A 599 -1.57 -31.51 -4.66
N ALA A 600 -1.00 -32.71 -4.83
CA ALA A 600 -0.92 -33.80 -3.86
C ALA A 600 0.52 -34.32 -3.70
N GLU A 601 0.94 -34.66 -2.47
CA GLU A 601 2.28 -35.20 -2.20
C GLU A 601 2.36 -36.71 -2.48
N LYS A 602 1.26 -37.43 -2.25
CA LYS A 602 1.09 -38.85 -2.58
C LYS A 602 -0.24 -39.03 -3.30
N SER A 603 -0.23 -39.69 -4.46
CA SER A 603 -1.44 -39.99 -5.24
C SER A 603 -2.38 -41.00 -4.58
N GLU A 604 -1.93 -41.65 -3.50
CA GLU A 604 -2.70 -42.64 -2.74
C GLU A 604 -3.50 -41.93 -1.63
N GLY A 605 -4.80 -41.69 -1.88
CA GLY A 605 -5.73 -41.32 -0.80
C GLY A 605 -6.51 -40.01 -0.93
N GLY A 606 -7.17 -39.75 -2.06
CA GLY A 606 -8.27 -38.75 -2.13
C GLY A 606 -7.87 -37.27 -2.23
N SER A 607 -6.60 -36.91 -2.09
CA SER A 607 -6.10 -35.52 -2.00
C SER A 607 -6.47 -34.62 -3.19
N LEU A 608 -6.51 -35.14 -4.42
CA LEU A 608 -6.98 -34.39 -5.59
C LEU A 608 -8.48 -34.04 -5.48
N LYS A 609 -9.29 -34.93 -4.88
CA LYS A 609 -10.71 -34.67 -4.59
C LYS A 609 -10.87 -33.67 -3.45
N ASP A 610 -9.97 -33.69 -2.47
CA ASP A 610 -9.98 -32.70 -1.38
C ASP A 610 -9.68 -31.29 -1.90
N TYR A 611 -8.75 -31.15 -2.86
CA TYR A 611 -8.54 -29.88 -3.55
C TYR A 611 -9.81 -29.42 -4.30
N ALA A 612 -10.45 -30.33 -5.05
CA ALA A 612 -11.71 -30.02 -5.74
C ALA A 612 -12.86 -29.66 -4.77
N ALA A 613 -12.88 -30.28 -3.58
CA ALA A 613 -13.81 -29.95 -2.50
C ALA A 613 -13.53 -28.56 -1.92
N LEU A 614 -12.26 -28.16 -1.74
CA LEU A 614 -11.89 -26.80 -1.32
C LEU A 614 -12.34 -25.75 -2.35
N ILE A 615 -12.17 -26.02 -3.65
CA ILE A 615 -12.69 -25.14 -4.71
C ILE A 615 -14.20 -25.00 -4.58
N SER A 616 -14.93 -26.12 -4.48
CA SER A 616 -16.40 -26.12 -4.41
C SER A 616 -16.92 -25.43 -3.13
N LYS A 617 -16.19 -25.56 -2.02
CA LYS A 617 -16.47 -24.87 -0.76
C LYS A 617 -16.34 -23.36 -0.89
N VAL A 618 -15.30 -22.89 -1.56
CA VAL A 618 -15.02 -21.44 -1.68
C VAL A 618 -15.89 -20.80 -2.77
N PHE A 619 -16.01 -21.44 -3.93
CA PHE A 619 -16.69 -20.91 -5.12
C PHE A 619 -18.07 -21.53 -5.31
N THR A 620 -19.08 -21.00 -4.62
CA THR A 620 -20.44 -21.57 -4.61
C THR A 620 -21.27 -21.22 -5.85
N ASN A 621 -21.06 -20.04 -6.45
CA ASN A 621 -21.94 -19.51 -7.51
C ASN A 621 -21.28 -19.48 -8.90
N SER A 622 -19.95 -19.45 -8.96
CA SER A 622 -19.18 -19.39 -10.19
C SER A 622 -17.79 -19.94 -9.94
N VAL A 623 -17.50 -21.12 -10.48
CA VAL A 623 -16.20 -21.77 -10.36
C VAL A 623 -15.29 -21.26 -11.49
N PRO A 624 -14.09 -20.73 -11.20
CA PRO A 624 -13.14 -20.30 -12.23
C PRO A 624 -12.71 -21.48 -13.09
N ARG A 625 -12.32 -21.22 -14.35
CA ARG A 625 -11.73 -22.25 -15.22
C ARG A 625 -10.45 -22.77 -14.58
N GLN A 626 -10.23 -24.08 -14.58
CA GLN A 626 -9.05 -24.68 -13.94
C GLN A 626 -8.17 -25.39 -14.95
N PHE A 627 -6.86 -25.10 -14.88
CA PHE A 627 -5.84 -25.76 -15.68
C PHE A 627 -4.70 -26.24 -14.78
N HIS A 628 -4.31 -27.49 -14.93
CA HIS A 628 -3.36 -28.17 -14.05
C HIS A 628 -2.24 -28.82 -14.86
N SER A 629 -0.99 -28.47 -14.56
CA SER A 629 0.16 -29.28 -14.97
C SER A 629 0.26 -30.49 -14.03
N LEU A 630 0.19 -31.71 -14.57
CA LEU A 630 0.27 -32.93 -13.77
C LEU A 630 1.71 -33.17 -13.30
N SER A 631 1.95 -33.23 -11.98
CA SER A 631 3.26 -33.58 -11.43
C SER A 631 3.43 -35.10 -11.22
N VAL A 632 4.67 -35.52 -11.04
CA VAL A 632 5.02 -36.89 -10.64
C VAL A 632 4.46 -37.23 -9.25
N SER A 633 4.38 -36.26 -8.34
CA SER A 633 3.76 -36.48 -7.02
C SER A 633 2.25 -36.69 -7.13
N ASP A 634 1.59 -35.90 -7.99
CA ASP A 634 0.18 -36.04 -8.31
C ASP A 634 -0.12 -37.40 -8.98
N ALA A 635 0.86 -37.91 -9.73
CA ALA A 635 0.77 -39.15 -10.50
C ALA A 635 1.30 -40.42 -9.81
N GLY A 636 1.73 -40.32 -8.55
CA GLY A 636 2.20 -41.50 -7.80
C GLY A 636 3.54 -42.05 -8.25
N GLY A 637 4.45 -41.18 -8.71
CA GLY A 637 5.78 -41.56 -9.16
C GLY A 637 5.89 -41.89 -10.66
N LYS A 638 4.76 -41.95 -11.38
CA LYS A 638 4.73 -42.23 -12.82
C LYS A 638 5.30 -41.08 -13.66
N LYS A 639 5.87 -41.40 -14.84
CA LYS A 639 6.58 -40.45 -15.71
C LYS A 639 6.35 -40.76 -17.20
N GLY A 640 6.63 -39.78 -18.07
CA GLY A 640 6.58 -39.94 -19.52
C GLY A 640 5.21 -40.42 -20.02
N ALA A 641 5.20 -41.42 -20.91
CA ALA A 641 3.99 -41.96 -21.53
C ALA A 641 2.93 -42.48 -20.52
N GLU A 642 3.34 -42.89 -19.31
CA GLU A 642 2.42 -43.36 -18.28
C GLU A 642 1.52 -42.25 -17.71
N MET A 643 1.91 -40.98 -17.86
CA MET A 643 1.17 -39.82 -17.37
C MET A 643 -0.21 -39.67 -18.04
N GLU A 644 -0.37 -40.08 -19.30
CA GLU A 644 -1.67 -39.98 -20.01
C GLU A 644 -2.74 -40.86 -19.38
N ALA A 645 -2.37 -42.08 -19.00
CA ALA A 645 -3.28 -43.00 -18.32
C ALA A 645 -3.71 -42.46 -16.94
N VAL A 646 -2.77 -41.83 -16.22
CA VAL A 646 -3.03 -41.19 -14.92
C VAL A 646 -3.91 -39.97 -15.07
N TRP A 647 -3.64 -39.12 -16.07
CA TRP A 647 -4.38 -37.88 -16.29
C TRP A 647 -5.87 -38.13 -16.49
N LYS A 648 -6.26 -39.22 -17.14
CA LYS A 648 -7.68 -39.59 -17.31
C LYS A 648 -8.43 -39.70 -15.97
N ALA A 649 -7.76 -40.24 -14.94
CA ALA A 649 -8.32 -40.33 -13.59
C ALA A 649 -8.16 -39.02 -12.81
N ALA A 650 -6.97 -38.38 -12.88
CA ALA A 650 -6.67 -37.15 -12.15
C ALA A 650 -7.54 -35.97 -12.61
N SER A 651 -7.73 -35.78 -13.91
CA SER A 651 -8.61 -34.75 -14.49
C SER A 651 -10.04 -34.87 -13.99
N SER A 652 -10.56 -36.09 -13.91
CA SER A 652 -11.89 -36.37 -13.36
C SER A 652 -11.98 -36.01 -11.87
N ALA A 653 -10.94 -36.31 -11.08
CA ALA A 653 -10.89 -35.97 -9.65
C ALA A 653 -10.78 -34.46 -9.39
N LEU A 654 -10.03 -33.76 -10.24
CA LEU A 654 -9.83 -32.29 -10.18
C LEU A 654 -10.98 -31.50 -10.82
N GLY A 655 -11.83 -32.16 -11.62
CA GLY A 655 -12.81 -31.48 -12.48
C GLY A 655 -12.18 -30.71 -13.65
N ALA A 656 -10.96 -31.08 -14.05
CA ALA A 656 -10.25 -30.44 -15.16
C ALA A 656 -10.84 -30.89 -16.51
N LYS A 657 -11.03 -29.94 -17.44
CA LYS A 657 -11.65 -30.18 -18.76
C LYS A 657 -10.65 -30.24 -19.93
N HIS A 658 -9.37 -30.01 -19.67
CA HIS A 658 -8.32 -29.96 -20.69
C HIS A 658 -7.62 -31.32 -20.85
N ALA A 659 -7.00 -31.54 -22.00
CA ALA A 659 -6.13 -32.69 -22.23
C ALA A 659 -4.79 -32.53 -21.49
N LEU A 660 -4.01 -33.62 -21.36
CA LEU A 660 -2.71 -33.59 -20.68
C LEU A 660 -1.71 -32.67 -21.40
N TYR A 661 -1.76 -32.69 -22.74
CA TYR A 661 -1.12 -31.74 -23.64
C TYR A 661 -2.23 -30.96 -24.34
N ASP A 662 -2.41 -29.68 -23.99
CA ASP A 662 -3.50 -28.89 -24.55
C ASP A 662 -3.11 -27.43 -24.77
N THR A 663 -3.87 -26.76 -25.63
CA THR A 663 -3.78 -25.32 -25.87
C THR A 663 -5.11 -24.66 -25.52
N PHE A 664 -5.09 -23.55 -24.80
CA PHE A 664 -6.29 -22.81 -24.42
C PHE A 664 -6.05 -21.30 -24.44
N GLU A 665 -7.11 -20.51 -24.32
CA GLU A 665 -7.04 -19.06 -24.34
C GLU A 665 -7.67 -18.44 -23.09
N ILE A 666 -6.98 -17.43 -22.53
CA ILE A 666 -7.46 -16.60 -21.42
C ILE A 666 -7.18 -15.14 -21.79
N GLY A 667 -8.20 -14.28 -21.78
CA GLY A 667 -8.05 -12.85 -22.07
C GLY A 667 -7.44 -12.50 -23.44
N GLY A 668 -7.47 -13.41 -24.42
CA GLY A 668 -6.82 -13.24 -25.73
C GLY A 668 -5.34 -13.65 -25.79
N VAL A 669 -4.79 -14.20 -24.71
CA VAL A 669 -3.44 -14.80 -24.66
C VAL A 669 -3.56 -16.31 -24.80
N ASN A 670 -2.69 -16.90 -25.64
CA ASN A 670 -2.66 -18.34 -25.85
C ASN A 670 -1.76 -19.01 -24.80
N PHE A 671 -2.21 -20.17 -24.32
CA PHE A 671 -1.54 -20.98 -23.33
C PHE A 671 -1.30 -22.37 -23.88
N ALA A 672 -0.24 -23.02 -23.39
CA ALA A 672 -0.03 -24.45 -23.47
C ALA A 672 0.08 -25.04 -22.06
N VAL A 673 -0.48 -26.23 -21.84
CA VAL A 673 -0.27 -27.01 -20.60
C VAL A 673 0.39 -28.33 -20.93
N VAL A 674 1.36 -28.71 -20.09
CA VAL A 674 2.15 -29.92 -20.23
C VAL A 674 2.39 -30.59 -18.86
N PRO A 675 2.59 -31.92 -18.81
CA PRO A 675 2.94 -32.64 -17.57
C PRO A 675 4.43 -32.47 -17.21
N GLU A 676 4.80 -32.93 -16.02
CA GLU A 676 6.19 -33.08 -15.58
C GLU A 676 6.92 -34.21 -16.36
N ASN A 677 8.15 -33.96 -16.81
CA ASN A 677 8.94 -34.82 -17.70
C ASN A 677 8.19 -35.22 -18.99
N PRO A 678 7.76 -34.25 -19.82
CA PRO A 678 7.00 -34.52 -21.02
C PRO A 678 7.87 -35.15 -22.12
N GLU A 679 7.23 -35.93 -23.00
CA GLU A 679 7.83 -36.40 -24.25
C GLU A 679 8.18 -35.22 -25.16
N LYS A 680 9.37 -35.24 -25.76
CA LYS A 680 9.93 -34.12 -26.53
C LYS A 680 9.04 -33.68 -27.68
N GLU A 681 8.63 -34.63 -28.52
CA GLU A 681 7.85 -34.35 -29.72
C GLU A 681 6.48 -33.74 -29.36
N LYS A 682 5.87 -34.20 -28.27
CA LYS A 682 4.57 -33.69 -27.80
C LYS A 682 4.69 -32.30 -27.18
N TYR A 683 5.74 -32.05 -26.39
CA TYR A 683 6.02 -30.73 -25.81
C TYR A 683 6.24 -29.68 -26.91
N GLU A 684 7.16 -29.96 -27.84
CA GLU A 684 7.48 -29.01 -28.91
C GLU A 684 6.25 -28.77 -29.81
N ALA A 685 5.49 -29.82 -30.15
CA ALA A 685 4.29 -29.69 -30.96
C ALA A 685 3.18 -28.84 -30.29
N VAL A 686 2.93 -29.01 -28.98
CA VAL A 686 1.89 -28.23 -28.30
C VAL A 686 2.29 -26.76 -28.13
N VAL A 687 3.58 -26.49 -27.87
CA VAL A 687 4.11 -25.12 -27.77
C VAL A 687 4.06 -24.43 -29.13
N LEU A 688 4.51 -25.10 -30.21
CA LEU A 688 4.44 -24.56 -31.57
C LEU A 688 3.01 -24.29 -32.01
N LYS A 689 2.05 -25.18 -31.68
CA LYS A 689 0.62 -24.98 -31.94
C LYS A 689 0.07 -23.73 -31.23
N ALA A 690 0.50 -23.49 -29.99
CA ALA A 690 0.11 -22.28 -29.27
C ALA A 690 0.74 -21.01 -29.89
N LEU A 691 2.00 -21.08 -30.32
CA LEU A 691 2.71 -19.98 -30.98
C LEU A 691 2.08 -19.62 -32.34
N GLU A 692 1.69 -20.63 -33.14
CA GLU A 692 1.00 -20.44 -34.41
C GLU A 692 -0.33 -19.70 -34.21
N LYS A 693 -1.12 -20.12 -33.21
CA LYS A 693 -2.37 -19.44 -32.83
C LYS A 693 -2.16 -18.01 -32.33
N ALA A 694 -1.05 -17.76 -31.63
CA ALA A 694 -0.72 -16.46 -31.08
C ALA A 694 -0.31 -15.43 -32.14
N LYS A 695 0.05 -15.86 -33.36
CA LYS A 695 0.40 -14.98 -34.50
C LYS A 695 1.45 -13.92 -34.13
N GLY A 696 2.56 -14.36 -33.54
CA GLY A 696 3.67 -13.49 -33.12
C GLY A 696 3.51 -12.89 -31.71
N LYS A 697 2.36 -13.04 -31.07
CA LYS A 697 2.16 -12.64 -29.66
C LYS A 697 2.76 -13.66 -28.70
N ARG A 698 2.91 -13.24 -27.44
CA ARG A 698 3.40 -14.11 -26.36
C ARG A 698 2.45 -15.28 -26.08
N VAL A 699 3.07 -16.41 -25.75
CA VAL A 699 2.41 -17.64 -25.30
C VAL A 699 2.89 -17.98 -23.90
N VAL A 700 1.98 -18.47 -23.07
CA VAL A 700 2.31 -18.90 -21.72
C VAL A 700 2.30 -20.43 -21.63
N VAL A 701 3.40 -21.04 -21.20
CA VAL A 701 3.52 -22.49 -21.00
C VAL A 701 3.40 -22.80 -19.51
N LEU A 702 2.35 -23.53 -19.12
CA LEU A 702 2.15 -24.02 -17.77
C LEU A 702 2.78 -25.40 -17.62
N GLN A 703 3.83 -25.50 -16.81
CA GLN A 703 4.54 -26.74 -16.54
C GLN A 703 4.91 -26.88 -15.06
N ARG A 704 5.43 -28.04 -14.66
CA ARG A 704 5.74 -28.34 -13.26
C ARG A 704 7.12 -27.84 -12.85
N ARG A 705 8.18 -28.20 -13.56
CA ARG A 705 9.55 -27.83 -13.18
C ARG A 705 10.00 -26.59 -13.95
N PRO A 706 10.81 -25.71 -13.36
CA PRO A 706 11.43 -24.61 -14.09
C PRO A 706 12.52 -25.13 -15.05
N VAL A 707 12.81 -24.36 -16.09
CA VAL A 707 13.90 -24.68 -17.02
C VAL A 707 15.25 -24.34 -16.39
N GLU A 708 16.25 -25.18 -16.60
CA GLU A 708 17.57 -25.05 -15.99
C GLU A 708 18.21 -23.66 -16.19
N GLY A 709 18.64 -23.05 -15.08
CA GLY A 709 19.36 -21.79 -15.08
C GLY A 709 18.49 -20.55 -15.29
N THR A 710 17.17 -20.66 -15.10
CA THR A 710 16.23 -19.53 -15.22
C THR A 710 15.89 -18.95 -13.84
N THR A 711 15.07 -19.64 -13.05
CA THR A 711 14.57 -19.17 -11.75
C THR A 711 15.33 -19.79 -10.57
N VAL A 712 15.08 -19.29 -9.36
CA VAL A 712 15.69 -19.81 -8.13
C VAL A 712 15.55 -21.32 -8.01
N LYS A 713 16.67 -22.01 -7.70
CA LYS A 713 16.81 -23.47 -7.60
C LYS A 713 16.56 -24.27 -8.89
N SER A 714 16.42 -23.63 -10.05
CA SER A 714 16.16 -24.32 -11.32
C SER A 714 17.29 -25.24 -11.80
N SER A 715 18.53 -25.07 -11.32
CA SER A 715 19.69 -25.92 -11.67
C SER A 715 20.02 -27.02 -10.66
N LEU A 716 19.16 -27.27 -9.67
CA LEU A 716 19.37 -28.43 -8.79
C LEU A 716 19.05 -29.73 -9.53
N PHE A 717 19.77 -30.81 -9.18
CA PHE A 717 19.81 -32.08 -9.92
C PHE A 717 18.43 -32.75 -10.14
N ASP A 718 17.40 -32.32 -9.42
CA ASP A 718 16.02 -32.79 -9.51
C ASP A 718 15.00 -31.68 -9.86
N ALA A 719 15.46 -30.43 -10.01
CA ALA A 719 14.62 -29.25 -10.14
C ALA A 719 14.49 -28.71 -11.57
N ALA A 720 15.43 -29.05 -12.45
CA ALA A 720 15.39 -28.68 -13.85
C ALA A 720 14.34 -29.51 -14.62
N GLU A 721 13.53 -28.86 -15.45
CA GLU A 721 12.74 -29.54 -16.46
C GLU A 721 13.66 -30.02 -17.60
N THR A 722 13.61 -31.33 -17.84
CA THR A 722 14.20 -32.00 -19.00
C THR A 722 13.10 -32.80 -19.69
N TYR A 723 13.31 -33.10 -20.97
CA TYR A 723 12.46 -34.05 -21.66
C TYR A 723 12.53 -35.43 -20.98
N SER A 724 11.55 -36.30 -21.24
CA SER A 724 11.52 -37.66 -20.66
C SER A 724 12.76 -38.50 -20.99
N ASP A 725 13.49 -38.17 -22.04
CA ASP A 725 14.76 -38.80 -22.46
C ASP A 725 16.01 -38.21 -21.77
N GLY A 726 15.83 -37.21 -20.90
CA GLY A 726 16.91 -36.51 -20.18
C GLY A 726 17.54 -35.34 -20.94
N SER A 727 17.14 -35.07 -22.20
CA SER A 727 17.67 -33.94 -22.97
C SER A 727 17.06 -32.61 -22.51
N SER A 728 17.81 -31.51 -22.70
CA SER A 728 17.43 -30.19 -22.18
C SER A 728 16.39 -29.49 -23.07
N MET A 729 15.34 -28.93 -22.46
CA MET A 729 14.34 -28.10 -23.15
C MET A 729 14.84 -26.70 -23.48
N LYS A 730 15.94 -26.26 -22.83
CA LYS A 730 16.44 -24.90 -22.94
C LYS A 730 16.76 -24.50 -24.38
N GLU A 731 17.32 -25.41 -25.16
CA GLU A 731 17.70 -25.15 -26.55
C GLU A 731 16.48 -24.85 -27.44
N PHE A 732 15.35 -25.53 -27.21
CA PHE A 732 14.11 -25.27 -27.91
C PHE A 732 13.52 -23.91 -27.51
N LEU A 733 13.38 -23.67 -26.20
CA LEU A 733 12.77 -22.44 -25.68
C LEU A 733 13.57 -21.18 -26.03
N SER A 734 14.91 -21.25 -26.06
CA SER A 734 15.77 -20.14 -26.48
C SER A 734 15.55 -19.69 -27.93
N LYS A 735 14.89 -20.50 -28.78
CA LYS A 735 14.51 -20.13 -30.15
C LYS A 735 13.15 -19.41 -30.21
N HIS A 736 12.47 -19.27 -29.07
CA HIS A 736 11.10 -18.75 -28.97
C HIS A 736 10.97 -17.68 -27.87
N PRO A 737 11.47 -16.45 -28.11
CA PRO A 737 11.49 -15.36 -27.13
C PRO A 737 10.11 -14.87 -26.67
N ASN A 738 9.09 -15.19 -27.44
CA ASN A 738 7.69 -14.96 -27.14
C ASN A 738 7.09 -15.98 -26.15
N VAL A 739 7.85 -16.92 -25.60
CA VAL A 739 7.37 -17.86 -24.58
C VAL A 739 7.58 -17.33 -23.15
N ILE A 740 6.56 -17.49 -22.30
CA ILE A 740 6.62 -17.32 -20.85
C ILE A 740 6.37 -18.66 -20.19
N VAL A 741 7.32 -19.18 -19.41
CA VAL A 741 7.18 -20.45 -18.69
C VAL A 741 6.70 -20.20 -17.26
N LEU A 742 5.53 -20.71 -16.88
CA LEU A 742 5.05 -20.74 -15.49
C LEU A 742 5.36 -22.11 -14.89
N SER A 743 6.02 -22.13 -13.74
CA SER A 743 6.52 -23.36 -13.10
C SER A 743 6.42 -23.34 -11.57
N GLY A 744 6.44 -24.53 -10.96
CA GLY A 744 6.48 -24.74 -9.51
C GLY A 744 7.76 -25.46 -9.09
N HIS A 745 7.64 -26.48 -8.24
CA HIS A 745 8.61 -27.52 -7.88
C HIS A 745 9.78 -27.08 -7.01
N VAL A 746 10.31 -25.89 -7.24
CA VAL A 746 11.42 -25.33 -6.47
C VAL A 746 11.03 -24.88 -5.06
N ARG A 747 9.72 -24.91 -4.73
CA ARG A 747 9.17 -24.47 -3.45
C ARG A 747 9.77 -23.13 -3.02
N SER A 748 9.74 -22.16 -3.95
CA SER A 748 10.29 -20.82 -3.74
C SER A 748 9.29 -19.93 -3.00
N ASN A 749 9.79 -18.86 -2.40
CA ASN A 749 8.95 -17.78 -1.91
C ASN A 749 8.74 -16.79 -3.08
N PRO A 750 7.49 -16.46 -3.48
CA PRO A 750 7.18 -15.43 -4.47
C PRO A 750 7.79 -14.06 -4.20
N LEU A 751 8.22 -13.77 -2.97
CA LEU A 751 8.99 -12.59 -2.61
C LEU A 751 10.42 -12.58 -3.17
N ASP A 752 10.94 -13.73 -3.56
CA ASP A 752 12.26 -13.83 -4.17
C ASP A 752 12.19 -13.32 -5.60
N GLU A 753 12.83 -12.18 -5.88
CA GLU A 753 12.87 -11.57 -7.22
C GLU A 753 13.44 -12.50 -8.30
N ARG A 754 14.22 -13.52 -7.91
CA ARG A 754 14.75 -14.55 -8.82
C ARG A 754 13.73 -15.64 -9.14
N SER A 755 12.53 -15.55 -8.59
CA SER A 755 11.38 -16.32 -9.07
C SER A 755 10.94 -15.84 -10.45
N LEU A 756 11.48 -14.72 -10.94
CA LEU A 756 11.24 -14.19 -12.28
C LEU A 756 12.56 -14.16 -13.06
N TRP A 757 12.53 -14.58 -14.31
CA TRP A 757 13.67 -14.56 -15.21
C TRP A 757 13.27 -14.04 -16.58
N GLN A 758 14.15 -13.23 -17.17
CA GLN A 758 14.02 -12.72 -18.52
C GLN A 758 15.37 -12.81 -19.23
N GLY A 759 15.40 -13.55 -20.35
CA GLY A 759 16.54 -13.72 -21.24
C GLY A 759 16.03 -14.07 -22.64
N ASP A 760 16.49 -15.19 -23.21
CA ASP A 760 16.03 -15.68 -24.52
C ASP A 760 14.54 -16.02 -24.57
N TYR A 761 13.89 -16.15 -23.41
CA TYR A 761 12.45 -16.27 -23.18
C TYR A 761 12.17 -15.73 -21.76
N SER A 762 10.96 -15.88 -21.23
CA SER A 762 10.64 -15.48 -19.85
C SER A 762 10.24 -16.67 -19.00
N ALA A 763 10.54 -16.66 -17.70
CA ALA A 763 10.18 -17.74 -16.78
C ALA A 763 9.75 -17.21 -15.40
N VAL A 764 8.80 -17.91 -14.79
CA VAL A 764 8.15 -17.56 -13.52
C VAL A 764 8.05 -18.82 -12.65
N ALA A 765 8.60 -18.76 -11.45
CA ALA A 765 8.38 -19.72 -10.39
C ALA A 765 7.23 -19.20 -9.50
N VAL A 766 6.09 -19.89 -9.53
CA VAL A 766 4.83 -19.48 -8.90
C VAL A 766 4.89 -19.56 -7.36
N GLY A 767 5.84 -20.32 -6.81
CA GLY A 767 6.09 -20.45 -5.37
C GLY A 767 5.50 -21.73 -4.76
N THR A 768 5.21 -21.71 -3.46
CA THR A 768 4.56 -22.82 -2.73
C THR A 768 3.65 -22.29 -1.62
N LEU A 769 2.56 -22.99 -1.33
CA LEU A 769 1.69 -22.70 -0.18
C LEU A 769 1.82 -23.73 0.95
N SER A 770 2.59 -24.79 0.75
CA SER A 770 2.90 -25.76 1.79
C SER A 770 4.04 -25.31 2.70
N SER A 771 4.10 -25.91 3.88
CA SER A 771 5.30 -25.85 4.70
C SER A 771 6.45 -26.54 3.98
N TYR A 772 7.55 -25.85 3.75
CA TYR A 772 8.74 -26.47 3.17
C TYR A 772 9.90 -26.44 4.15
N ARG A 773 10.68 -27.52 4.13
CA ARG A 773 12.01 -27.54 4.73
C ARG A 773 12.97 -27.00 3.68
N GLU A 774 13.70 -25.94 4.00
CA GLU A 774 14.83 -25.56 3.17
C GLU A 774 15.84 -26.70 3.18
N ALA A 775 16.05 -27.35 2.02
CA ALA A 775 16.91 -28.52 1.87
C ALA A 775 18.39 -28.29 2.28
N TYR A 776 18.77 -27.08 2.69
CA TYR A 776 20.14 -26.71 3.03
C TYR A 776 20.29 -25.95 4.36
N SER A 777 19.31 -26.00 5.26
CA SER A 777 19.54 -25.61 6.66
C SER A 777 20.30 -26.74 7.36
N GLY A 778 21.55 -26.50 7.80
CA GLY A 778 22.34 -27.45 8.60
C GLY A 778 21.74 -27.78 9.99
N ASN A 779 20.51 -27.34 10.26
CA ASN A 779 19.65 -27.72 11.37
C ASN A 779 18.18 -27.57 10.90
N SER A 780 17.54 -28.65 10.43
CA SER A 780 16.24 -28.62 9.75
C SER A 780 15.01 -28.53 10.69
N ASN A 781 15.12 -27.83 11.81
CA ASN A 781 13.99 -27.71 12.75
C ASN A 781 13.07 -26.50 12.47
N ASN A 782 13.47 -25.57 11.60
CA ASN A 782 12.63 -24.43 11.24
C ASN A 782 11.87 -24.71 9.94
N ILE A 783 10.59 -25.03 10.08
CA ILE A 783 9.63 -25.06 8.98
C ILE A 783 9.35 -23.61 8.56
N ALA A 784 9.68 -23.24 7.32
CA ALA A 784 9.26 -21.95 6.76
C ALA A 784 7.84 -22.08 6.21
N THR A 785 6.96 -21.14 6.55
CA THR A 785 5.63 -21.03 5.96
C THR A 785 5.61 -19.89 4.95
N ASN A 786 5.01 -20.12 3.79
CA ASN A 786 4.81 -19.09 2.77
C ASN A 786 3.32 -18.76 2.67
N ASN A 787 3.00 -17.47 2.67
CA ASN A 787 1.64 -16.95 2.60
C ASN A 787 1.43 -16.04 1.39
N VAL A 788 2.36 -16.02 0.43
CA VAL A 788 2.28 -15.12 -0.73
C VAL A 788 1.79 -15.87 -1.95
N VAL A 789 0.89 -15.24 -2.72
CA VAL A 789 0.38 -15.74 -4.00
C VAL A 789 0.56 -14.73 -5.12
N PHE A 790 0.61 -15.20 -6.36
CA PHE A 790 0.58 -14.37 -7.55
C PHE A 790 -0.85 -14.24 -8.13
N LEU A 791 -1.16 -13.05 -8.62
CA LEU A 791 -2.22 -12.82 -9.61
C LEU A 791 -1.57 -12.35 -10.90
N MET A 792 -1.97 -12.95 -12.02
CA MET A 792 -1.62 -12.53 -13.36
C MET A 792 -2.79 -11.77 -13.98
N HIS A 793 -2.55 -10.53 -14.38
CA HIS A 793 -3.51 -9.64 -15.02
C HIS A 793 -3.22 -9.59 -16.51
N ILE A 794 -4.22 -9.89 -17.34
CA ILE A 794 -4.09 -9.85 -18.80
C ILE A 794 -4.76 -8.58 -19.32
N PHE A 795 -3.97 -7.68 -19.88
CA PHE A 795 -4.44 -6.44 -20.51
C PHE A 795 -4.49 -6.59 -22.04
N SER A 796 -4.88 -5.53 -22.73
CA SER A 796 -4.94 -5.53 -24.20
C SER A 796 -3.59 -5.71 -24.88
N ASP A 797 -2.52 -5.23 -24.26
CA ASP A 797 -1.16 -5.12 -24.79
C ASP A 797 -0.09 -5.74 -23.88
N SER A 798 -0.42 -6.14 -22.65
CA SER A 798 0.54 -6.62 -21.66
C SER A 798 -0.02 -7.67 -20.69
N ILE A 799 0.89 -8.35 -20.00
CA ILE A 799 0.63 -9.29 -18.91
C ILE A 799 1.39 -8.80 -17.69
N SER A 800 0.72 -8.60 -16.56
CA SER A 800 1.34 -8.10 -15.32
C SER A 800 1.15 -9.05 -14.16
N PHE A 801 2.18 -9.18 -13.30
CA PHE A 801 2.19 -10.11 -12.17
C PHE A 801 2.22 -9.38 -10.84
N SER A 802 1.14 -9.46 -10.08
CA SER A 802 1.02 -8.88 -8.74
C SER A 802 1.17 -9.93 -7.64
N ARG A 803 1.71 -9.53 -6.49
CA ARG A 803 1.93 -10.39 -5.31
C ARG A 803 0.99 -9.96 -4.18
N TYR A 804 0.41 -10.93 -3.48
CA TYR A 804 -0.44 -10.68 -2.32
C TYR A 804 -0.03 -11.53 -1.13
N ASP A 805 0.17 -10.90 0.03
CA ASP A 805 0.44 -11.57 1.29
C ASP A 805 -0.89 -11.90 1.99
N LEU A 806 -1.24 -13.19 2.02
CA LEU A 806 -2.47 -13.71 2.62
C LEU A 806 -2.51 -13.54 4.14
N ALA A 807 -1.36 -13.49 4.81
CA ALA A 807 -1.30 -13.31 6.26
C ALA A 807 -1.48 -11.84 6.64
N GLN A 808 -0.84 -10.93 5.91
CA GLN A 808 -0.92 -9.49 6.16
C GLN A 808 -2.12 -8.83 5.47
N LYS A 809 -2.81 -9.56 4.60
CA LYS A 809 -3.95 -9.10 3.80
C LYS A 809 -3.66 -7.85 2.98
N LYS A 810 -2.44 -7.74 2.46
CA LYS A 810 -2.00 -6.58 1.67
C LYS A 810 -1.40 -7.01 0.35
N TYR A 811 -1.65 -6.21 -0.68
CA TYR A 811 -0.83 -6.29 -1.86
C TYR A 811 0.57 -5.85 -1.50
N LEU A 812 1.51 -6.57 -2.06
CA LEU A 812 2.89 -6.16 -2.05
C LEU A 812 3.10 -5.31 -3.31
N PRO A 813 4.10 -4.42 -3.33
CA PRO A 813 4.47 -3.73 -4.55
C PRO A 813 4.50 -4.72 -5.71
N VAL A 814 3.92 -4.34 -6.84
CA VAL A 814 3.76 -5.18 -8.01
C VAL A 814 4.87 -4.84 -8.99
N ILE A 815 5.54 -5.88 -9.50
CA ILE A 815 6.99 -5.89 -9.73
C ILE A 815 7.36 -6.31 -11.16
N TRP A 816 6.39 -6.57 -12.05
CA TRP A 816 6.69 -7.00 -13.42
C TRP A 816 5.51 -6.89 -14.41
N SER A 817 5.73 -6.25 -15.56
CA SER A 817 4.86 -6.28 -16.74
C SER A 817 5.66 -6.75 -17.97
N LEU A 818 5.02 -7.56 -18.80
CA LEU A 818 5.55 -8.04 -20.07
C LEU A 818 4.61 -7.64 -21.19
N GLY A 819 5.14 -7.11 -22.30
CA GLY A 819 4.31 -6.86 -23.47
C GLY A 819 3.84 -8.15 -24.14
N ILE A 820 2.59 -8.15 -24.60
CA ILE A 820 2.00 -9.26 -25.38
C ILE A 820 2.66 -9.36 -26.76
N ASP A 821 3.06 -8.24 -27.35
CA ASP A 821 3.80 -8.20 -28.61
C ASP A 821 5.29 -7.94 -28.34
N THR A 822 6.13 -8.93 -28.62
CA THR A 822 7.59 -8.85 -28.38
C THR A 822 8.29 -7.88 -29.34
N ALA A 823 7.67 -7.49 -30.45
CA ALA A 823 8.29 -6.59 -31.43
C ALA A 823 8.15 -5.10 -31.05
N SER A 824 7.12 -4.74 -30.29
CA SER A 824 6.78 -3.34 -29.99
C SER A 824 6.85 -2.97 -28.51
N ALA A 825 6.97 -3.95 -27.61
CA ALA A 825 6.92 -3.69 -26.18
C ALA A 825 8.30 -3.49 -25.55
N LYS A 826 8.40 -2.53 -24.64
CA LYS A 826 9.48 -2.45 -23.66
C LYS A 826 9.07 -3.29 -22.46
N ASP A 827 9.88 -4.28 -22.11
CA ASP A 827 9.69 -5.02 -20.87
C ASP A 827 10.43 -4.32 -19.73
N ASP A 828 9.81 -4.21 -18.56
CA ASP A 828 10.28 -3.36 -17.45
C ASP A 828 11.38 -4.00 -16.59
N VAL A 829 11.92 -5.16 -16.99
CA VAL A 829 12.83 -5.97 -16.16
C VAL A 829 14.19 -6.19 -16.83
N PRO A 830 15.27 -5.58 -16.30
CA PRO A 830 16.62 -5.95 -16.71
C PRO A 830 16.90 -7.45 -16.42
N PRO A 831 17.68 -8.13 -17.28
CA PRO A 831 18.00 -9.54 -17.14
C PRO A 831 18.46 -9.91 -15.72
N LEU A 832 18.11 -11.12 -15.26
CA LEU A 832 18.39 -11.58 -13.90
C LEU A 832 19.87 -11.49 -13.50
N LYS A 833 20.77 -11.62 -14.49
CA LYS A 833 22.22 -11.48 -14.35
C LYS A 833 22.64 -10.08 -13.88
N GLU A 834 21.96 -9.03 -14.35
CA GLU A 834 22.24 -7.64 -13.96
C GLU A 834 21.78 -7.32 -12.53
N ARG A 835 20.88 -8.15 -11.98
CA ARG A 835 20.36 -8.04 -10.61
C ARG A 835 21.18 -8.82 -9.59
N SER A 836 22.13 -9.66 -10.03
CA SER A 836 22.89 -10.58 -9.19
C SER A 836 24.40 -10.26 -9.19
N SER A 837 24.82 -9.26 -8.42
CA SER A 837 26.26 -9.05 -8.14
C SER A 837 26.73 -10.08 -7.12
N PRO A 838 27.93 -10.65 -7.20
CA PRO A 838 28.52 -11.31 -6.03
C PRO A 838 28.64 -10.30 -4.87
N GLY A 839 28.49 -10.76 -3.63
CA GLY A 839 28.66 -9.89 -2.46
C GLY A 839 30.08 -9.34 -2.36
N PHE A 840 30.26 -8.28 -1.58
CA PHE A 840 31.55 -7.62 -1.38
C PHE A 840 31.92 -7.55 0.11
N PHE A 841 33.20 -7.72 0.43
CA PHE A 841 33.68 -7.51 1.79
C PHE A 841 33.95 -6.02 2.04
N ASN A 842 33.12 -5.36 2.85
CA ASN A 842 33.37 -3.99 3.30
C ASN A 842 34.40 -3.94 4.43
N SER A 843 34.80 -2.75 4.87
CA SER A 843 35.78 -2.54 5.96
C SER A 843 35.38 -3.21 7.30
N ASN A 844 34.08 -3.40 7.56
CA ASN A 844 33.58 -4.11 8.73
C ASN A 844 33.66 -5.65 8.57
N CYS A 845 33.75 -6.16 7.34
CA CYS A 845 33.84 -7.58 7.02
C CYS A 845 35.29 -8.10 6.91
N GLN A 846 36.29 -7.21 7.01
CA GLN A 846 37.70 -7.53 6.74
C GLN A 846 38.41 -8.36 7.82
N LYS A 847 37.73 -8.73 8.91
CA LYS A 847 38.32 -9.56 9.96
C LYS A 847 38.24 -11.03 9.57
N VAL A 848 39.25 -11.50 8.85
CA VAL A 848 39.53 -12.92 8.76
C VAL A 848 40.58 -13.29 9.79
N THR A 849 40.33 -14.39 10.49
CA THR A 849 41.30 -14.95 11.44
C THR A 849 41.53 -16.41 11.11
N ILE A 850 42.81 -16.77 11.15
CA ILE A 850 43.25 -18.16 11.15
C ILE A 850 43.41 -18.55 12.62
N SER A 851 42.71 -19.60 13.03
CA SER A 851 42.84 -20.22 14.35
C SER A 851 43.18 -21.69 14.17
N ARG A 852 43.84 -22.30 15.15
CA ARG A 852 43.89 -23.76 15.22
C ARG A 852 42.58 -24.26 15.86
N ASN A 853 41.89 -25.18 15.20
CA ASN A 853 40.66 -25.73 15.77
C ASN A 853 40.97 -26.78 16.86
N ALA A 854 39.93 -27.29 17.53
CA ALA A 854 40.09 -28.28 18.60
C ALA A 854 40.75 -29.58 18.13
N THR A 855 40.80 -29.80 16.81
CA THR A 855 41.34 -30.99 16.16
C THR A 855 42.65 -30.74 15.41
N ASP A 856 43.46 -29.80 15.88
CA ASP A 856 44.75 -29.35 15.31
C ASP A 856 44.76 -28.92 13.82
N GLY A 857 43.59 -28.81 13.18
CA GLY A 857 43.41 -28.30 11.82
C GLY A 857 43.28 -26.77 11.76
N ILE A 858 43.17 -26.22 10.55
CA ILE A 858 43.00 -24.77 10.34
C ILE A 858 41.52 -24.40 10.41
N GLY A 859 41.16 -23.59 11.39
CA GLY A 859 39.91 -22.84 11.43
C GLY A 859 40.08 -21.48 10.72
N ILE A 860 39.27 -21.22 9.70
CA ILE A 860 39.11 -19.90 9.09
C ILE A 860 37.82 -19.29 9.62
N ASN A 861 37.95 -18.18 10.34
CA ASN A 861 36.79 -17.37 10.72
C ASN A 861 36.77 -16.12 9.85
N PHE A 862 35.62 -15.79 9.28
CA PHE A 862 35.45 -14.58 8.49
C PHE A 862 34.05 -14.02 8.68
N GLN A 863 33.88 -12.73 8.44
CA GLN A 863 32.57 -12.12 8.37
C GLN A 863 32.00 -12.31 6.96
N GLU A 864 30.71 -12.60 6.87
CA GLU A 864 30.03 -12.68 5.58
C GLU A 864 30.18 -11.37 4.77
N ALA A 865 30.32 -11.51 3.46
CA ALA A 865 30.28 -10.40 2.52
C ALA A 865 28.95 -9.65 2.61
N SER A 866 29.03 -8.33 2.51
CA SER A 866 27.88 -7.43 2.39
C SER A 866 27.29 -7.49 0.97
N SER A 867 26.00 -7.17 0.83
CA SER A 867 25.38 -7.01 -0.48
C SER A 867 25.41 -5.55 -0.93
N SER A 868 25.70 -5.31 -2.22
CA SER A 868 25.74 -3.98 -2.86
C SER A 868 24.37 -3.50 -3.34
N LEU A 869 23.39 -4.40 -3.36
CA LEU A 869 22.04 -4.14 -3.86
C LEU A 869 21.02 -4.53 -2.80
N ALA A 870 19.76 -4.14 -3.00
CA ALA A 870 18.62 -4.44 -2.12
C ALA A 870 18.38 -5.95 -1.86
N PHE A 871 19.17 -6.85 -2.45
CA PHE A 871 19.00 -8.31 -2.40
C PHE A 871 20.31 -9.01 -1.99
N PRO A 872 20.32 -9.90 -0.99
CA PRO A 872 21.49 -10.71 -0.66
C PRO A 872 21.76 -11.74 -1.76
N SER A 873 22.96 -11.70 -2.33
CA SER A 873 23.31 -12.38 -3.58
C SER A 873 24.49 -13.37 -3.46
N THR A 874 25.17 -13.44 -2.32
CA THR A 874 26.26 -14.39 -2.10
C THR A 874 25.71 -15.79 -1.90
N TRP A 875 25.84 -16.62 -2.94
CA TRP A 875 25.39 -18.00 -2.90
C TRP A 875 26.23 -18.86 -1.98
N ARG A 876 27.54 -18.82 -2.23
CA ARG A 876 28.55 -19.53 -1.45
C ARG A 876 29.81 -18.67 -1.38
N TYR A 877 30.66 -19.01 -0.42
CA TYR A 877 32.04 -18.59 -0.33
C TYR A 877 32.90 -19.76 -0.75
N ARG A 878 33.75 -19.58 -1.75
CA ARG A 878 34.87 -20.50 -2.01
C ARG A 878 35.99 -20.13 -1.05
N VAL A 879 36.34 -21.03 -0.14
CA VAL A 879 37.43 -20.83 0.81
C VAL A 879 38.57 -21.76 0.46
N GLU A 880 39.69 -21.17 0.08
CA GLU A 880 40.84 -21.84 -0.51
C GLU A 880 42.08 -21.55 0.31
N LEU A 881 42.91 -22.56 0.55
CA LEU A 881 44.18 -22.44 1.27
C LEU A 881 45.35 -22.73 0.35
N PHE A 882 46.38 -21.88 0.41
CA PHE A 882 47.62 -22.00 -0.35
C PHE A 882 48.82 -22.00 0.59
N ALA A 883 49.83 -22.83 0.28
CA ALA A 883 51.11 -22.83 0.98
C ALA A 883 52.03 -21.78 0.33
N GLU A 884 52.78 -20.99 1.11
CA GLU A 884 53.62 -19.90 0.58
C GLU A 884 54.70 -20.39 -0.42
N LYS A 885 55.10 -21.67 -0.35
CA LYS A 885 56.14 -22.27 -1.20
C LYS A 885 55.64 -22.88 -2.52
N GLU A 886 54.33 -23.08 -2.69
CA GLU A 886 53.78 -23.75 -3.88
C GLU A 886 52.99 -22.77 -4.75
N GLY A 887 53.47 -22.57 -5.99
CA GLY A 887 52.96 -21.58 -6.92
C GLY A 887 51.50 -21.82 -7.33
N GLY A 888 50.59 -21.03 -6.78
CA GLY A 888 49.30 -20.69 -7.38
C GLY A 888 48.16 -21.70 -7.28
N VAL A 889 48.38 -22.92 -6.80
CA VAL A 889 47.33 -23.96 -6.68
C VAL A 889 46.91 -24.12 -5.22
N PRO A 890 45.60 -24.10 -4.88
CA PRO A 890 45.17 -24.32 -3.51
C PRO A 890 45.31 -25.80 -3.16
N PHE A 891 45.94 -26.11 -2.03
CA PHE A 891 46.08 -27.49 -1.55
C PHE A 891 44.80 -27.97 -0.84
N ALA A 892 43.91 -27.06 -0.43
CA ALA A 892 42.62 -27.38 0.15
C ALA A 892 41.56 -26.34 -0.23
N ARG A 893 40.33 -26.82 -0.47
CA ARG A 893 39.16 -25.99 -0.75
C ARG A 893 37.94 -26.48 0.01
N LYS A 894 37.15 -25.54 0.54
CA LYS A 894 35.80 -25.78 1.05
C LYS A 894 34.85 -24.70 0.54
N ASP A 895 33.68 -25.13 0.07
CA ASP A 895 32.60 -24.23 -0.32
C ASP A 895 31.62 -24.08 0.86
N VAL A 896 31.30 -22.85 1.24
CA VAL A 896 30.47 -22.56 2.42
C VAL A 896 29.33 -21.62 2.10
N ARG A 897 28.12 -21.95 2.55
CA ARG A 897 26.89 -21.20 2.24
C ARG A 897 26.98 -19.75 2.73
N GLY A 898 26.62 -18.80 1.88
CA GLY A 898 26.35 -17.40 2.26
C GLY A 898 24.99 -17.22 2.96
N SER A 899 24.76 -16.07 3.61
CA SER A 899 23.44 -15.76 4.18
C SER A 899 22.47 -15.37 3.06
N TRP A 900 21.36 -16.10 3.00
CA TRP A 900 20.27 -15.95 2.03
C TRP A 900 18.97 -15.42 2.65
N ASP A 901 18.96 -15.17 3.96
CA ASP A 901 17.75 -14.73 4.65
C ASP A 901 17.36 -13.34 4.11
N LEU A 902 16.29 -13.28 3.32
CA LEU A 902 15.55 -12.04 3.12
C LEU A 902 15.07 -11.61 4.52
N PRO A 903 15.47 -10.44 5.03
CA PRO A 903 14.91 -9.93 6.27
C PRO A 903 13.40 -9.88 6.10
N GLY A 904 12.64 -10.38 7.09
CA GLY A 904 11.24 -9.99 7.20
C GLY A 904 11.21 -8.46 7.15
N MET A 905 10.50 -7.88 6.17
CA MET A 905 10.67 -6.51 5.64
C MET A 905 10.65 -5.34 6.65
N PHE A 906 10.52 -5.57 7.96
CA PHE A 906 10.43 -4.52 8.96
C PHE A 906 11.30 -4.72 10.20
N TYR A 907 12.08 -5.79 10.31
CA TYR A 907 12.95 -5.98 11.47
C TYR A 907 14.38 -6.37 11.03
N GLU A 908 15.34 -5.51 11.43
CA GLU A 908 16.79 -5.74 11.46
C GLU A 908 17.59 -5.48 10.17
N TRP A 909 17.53 -4.25 9.63
CA TRP A 909 18.63 -3.74 8.77
C TRP A 909 19.96 -3.54 9.55
N SER A 910 19.94 -3.69 10.88
CA SER A 910 21.11 -3.58 11.76
C SER A 910 21.83 -4.91 12.03
N ARG A 911 21.60 -5.96 11.24
CA ARG A 911 22.32 -7.22 11.45
C ARG A 911 23.83 -6.99 11.30
N LYS A 912 24.52 -7.10 12.43
CA LYS A 912 25.96 -7.42 12.48
C LYS A 912 26.17 -8.57 11.50
N THR A 913 27.13 -8.44 10.58
CA THR A 913 27.52 -9.53 9.70
C THR A 913 27.75 -10.79 10.54
N ARG A 914 27.22 -11.94 10.10
CA ARG A 914 27.36 -13.18 10.84
C ARG A 914 28.79 -13.67 10.65
N ALA A 915 29.45 -14.01 11.74
CA ALA A 915 30.73 -14.70 11.66
C ALA A 915 30.50 -16.11 11.13
N LYS A 916 31.24 -16.49 10.09
CA LYS A 916 31.35 -17.86 9.60
C LYS A 916 32.64 -18.45 10.12
N SER A 917 32.58 -19.72 10.51
CA SER A 917 33.73 -20.51 10.92
C SER A 917 33.78 -21.76 10.05
N ILE A 918 34.95 -22.02 9.45
CA ILE A 918 35.20 -23.18 8.61
C ILE A 918 36.43 -23.89 9.14
N SER A 919 36.32 -25.19 9.36
CA SER A 919 37.44 -26.02 9.75
C SER A 919 37.93 -26.84 8.56
N PHE A 920 39.23 -26.78 8.29
CA PHE A 920 39.94 -27.71 7.42
C PHE A 920 40.56 -28.80 8.31
N SER A 921 39.86 -29.92 8.43
CA SER A 921 40.44 -31.19 8.87
C SER A 921 41.27 -31.74 7.72
N GLY A 922 42.53 -32.10 7.99
CA GLY A 922 43.35 -32.74 6.95
C GLY A 922 44.62 -32.02 6.51
N ALA A 923 45.17 -31.02 7.21
CA ALA A 923 46.50 -30.53 6.84
C ALA A 923 47.33 -30.26 8.09
N ILE A 924 48.49 -30.91 8.18
CA ILE A 924 49.43 -30.71 9.29
C ILE A 924 50.49 -29.75 8.81
N PHE A 925 50.49 -28.60 9.45
CA PHE A 925 51.44 -27.54 9.16
C PHE A 925 52.51 -27.51 10.23
N ASN A 926 53.73 -27.17 9.81
CA ASN A 926 54.79 -26.94 10.78
C ASN A 926 54.50 -25.66 11.58
N GLU A 927 54.97 -25.61 12.82
CA GLU A 927 55.05 -24.35 13.55
C GLU A 927 55.82 -23.34 12.68
N LEU A 928 55.25 -22.15 12.48
CA LEU A 928 55.80 -21.06 11.65
C LEU A 928 55.59 -21.20 10.12
N GLU A 929 54.81 -22.15 9.63
CA GLU A 929 54.45 -22.22 8.22
C GLU A 929 53.39 -21.14 7.88
N ARG A 930 53.65 -20.35 6.83
CA ARG A 930 52.73 -19.32 6.34
C ARG A 930 51.70 -19.93 5.40
N VAL A 931 50.44 -19.65 5.66
CA VAL A 931 49.32 -20.03 4.78
C VAL A 931 48.61 -18.77 4.30
N ARG A 932 48.23 -18.79 3.03
CA ARG A 932 47.33 -17.82 2.42
C ARG A 932 45.93 -18.40 2.35
N ALA A 933 44.98 -17.80 3.06
CA ALA A 933 43.57 -18.10 2.93
C ALA A 933 42.91 -17.10 1.97
N VAL A 934 42.20 -17.61 0.95
CA VAL A 934 41.43 -16.81 -0.01
C VAL A 934 39.95 -17.17 0.15
N ILE A 935 39.13 -16.18 0.47
CA ILE A 935 37.69 -16.31 0.63
C ILE A 935 37.04 -15.52 -0.51
N THR A 936 36.40 -16.21 -1.46
CA THR A 936 35.78 -15.60 -2.64
C THR A 936 34.27 -15.74 -2.56
N PRO A 937 33.49 -14.64 -2.46
CA PRO A 937 32.04 -14.72 -2.54
C PRO A 937 31.66 -15.01 -3.99
N GLU A 938 30.72 -15.92 -4.18
CA GLU A 938 30.24 -16.31 -5.50
C GLU A 938 28.75 -16.03 -5.59
N SER A 939 28.33 -15.40 -6.69
CA SER A 939 26.92 -15.19 -6.99
C SER A 939 26.24 -16.51 -7.37
N TYR A 940 24.91 -16.54 -7.40
CA TYR A 940 24.15 -17.72 -7.82
C TYR A 940 24.53 -18.24 -9.22
N PHE A 941 24.96 -17.35 -10.12
CA PHE A 941 25.33 -17.70 -11.50
C PHE A 941 26.82 -18.03 -11.66
N GLY A 942 27.54 -18.20 -10.55
CA GLY A 942 28.96 -18.53 -10.57
C GLY A 942 29.90 -17.36 -10.80
N GLU A 943 29.39 -16.11 -10.78
CA GLU A 943 30.25 -14.93 -10.87
C GLU A 943 31.02 -14.76 -9.56
N LEU A 944 32.33 -14.66 -9.66
CA LEU A 944 33.22 -14.50 -8.53
C LEU A 944 33.34 -13.01 -8.17
N GLY A 945 33.06 -12.69 -6.92
CA GLY A 945 33.30 -11.36 -6.37
C GLY A 945 34.75 -11.19 -5.93
N LYS A 946 35.06 -10.00 -5.43
CA LYS A 946 36.40 -9.69 -4.92
C LYS A 946 36.69 -10.53 -3.68
N SER A 947 37.76 -11.32 -3.75
CA SER A 947 38.19 -12.18 -2.66
C SER A 947 38.75 -11.38 -1.48
N LEU A 948 38.62 -11.94 -0.28
CA LEU A 948 39.38 -11.54 0.88
C LEU A 948 40.56 -12.50 1.05
N GLU A 949 41.76 -11.94 1.11
CA GLU A 949 42.98 -12.71 1.33
C GLU A 949 43.57 -12.42 2.71
N LEU A 950 44.00 -13.47 3.40
CA LEU A 950 44.78 -13.37 4.63
C LEU A 950 46.02 -14.23 4.50
N ASN A 951 47.18 -13.60 4.65
CA ASN A 951 48.46 -14.28 4.84
C ASN A 951 48.78 -14.27 6.33
N SER A 952 48.89 -15.45 6.96
CA SER A 952 49.22 -15.53 8.37
C SER A 952 50.05 -16.77 8.72
N LEU A 953 50.75 -16.70 9.85
CA LEU A 953 51.38 -17.85 10.47
C LEU A 953 50.32 -18.67 11.19
N ILE A 954 50.45 -19.99 11.14
CA ILE A 954 49.53 -20.86 11.86
C ILE A 954 49.89 -20.84 13.35
N PRO A 955 48.89 -20.68 14.24
CA PRO A 955 49.11 -20.74 15.68
C PRO A 955 49.74 -22.07 16.13
N ALA A 956 50.64 -22.02 17.12
CA ALA A 956 51.30 -23.19 17.70
C ALA A 956 50.28 -24.23 18.23
N PRO A 957 50.58 -25.54 18.17
CA PRO A 957 49.67 -26.59 18.62
C PRO A 957 49.41 -26.49 20.12
N ALA A 958 48.23 -26.94 20.55
CA ALA A 958 47.96 -27.07 21.97
C ALA A 958 48.88 -28.15 22.57
N LYS A 959 49.71 -27.79 23.56
CA LYS A 959 50.54 -28.78 24.28
C LYS A 959 49.63 -29.86 24.88
N GLY A 960 49.92 -31.14 24.61
CA GLY A 960 49.19 -32.27 25.23
C GLY A 960 49.06 -33.55 24.41
N TRP A 961 49.55 -33.61 23.17
CA TRP A 961 49.52 -34.83 22.36
C TRP A 961 50.72 -35.74 22.64
N GLN A 962 50.46 -37.03 22.85
CA GLN A 962 51.49 -38.07 22.96
C GLN A 962 51.45 -38.97 21.73
N LYS A 963 52.62 -39.21 21.11
CA LYS A 963 52.77 -40.19 20.03
C LYS A 963 52.53 -41.61 20.57
N LEU A 964 51.53 -42.28 19.98
CA LEU A 964 51.21 -43.66 20.28
C LEU A 964 51.94 -44.61 19.32
N TRP A 965 51.98 -44.26 18.03
CA TRP A 965 52.50 -45.13 16.99
C TRP A 965 52.91 -44.34 15.75
N GLU A 966 53.93 -44.82 15.03
CA GLU A 966 54.36 -44.28 13.73
C GLU A 966 54.85 -45.42 12.84
N GLY A 967 54.39 -45.46 11.59
CA GLY A 967 54.79 -46.49 10.63
C GLY A 967 53.99 -46.46 9.34
N LYS A 968 54.29 -47.39 8.42
CA LYS A 968 53.61 -47.49 7.12
C LYS A 968 52.46 -48.49 7.17
N ILE A 969 51.33 -48.12 6.58
CA ILE A 969 50.15 -48.97 6.41
C ILE A 969 49.89 -49.10 4.91
N ALA A 970 49.68 -50.33 4.44
CA ALA A 970 49.24 -50.60 3.08
C ALA A 970 47.70 -50.51 3.01
N ALA A 971 47.18 -49.92 1.93
CA ALA A 971 45.75 -49.94 1.65
C ALA A 971 45.39 -51.09 0.71
N GLU A 972 44.16 -51.60 0.81
CA GLU A 972 43.59 -52.58 -0.10
C GLU A 972 42.58 -51.90 -1.03
N GLU A 973 42.60 -52.24 -2.32
CA GLU A 973 41.67 -51.70 -3.33
C GLU A 973 40.45 -52.60 -3.52
N SER A 974 39.26 -52.01 -3.53
CA SER A 974 38.02 -52.69 -3.91
C SER A 974 37.07 -51.71 -4.59
N LYS A 975 36.68 -52.01 -5.85
CA LYS A 975 35.68 -51.24 -6.63
C LYS A 975 35.98 -49.72 -6.75
N GLY A 976 37.24 -49.34 -6.97
CA GLY A 976 37.64 -47.93 -7.11
C GLY A 976 37.64 -47.15 -5.79
N GLU A 977 37.62 -47.85 -4.66
CA GLU A 977 37.81 -47.32 -3.31
C GLU A 977 39.00 -48.04 -2.65
N TRP A 978 39.91 -47.28 -2.06
CA TRP A 978 40.99 -47.82 -1.24
C TRP A 978 40.61 -47.75 0.24
N THR A 979 40.91 -48.82 0.98
CA THR A 979 40.69 -48.87 2.43
C THR A 979 41.97 -49.28 3.14
N ALA A 980 42.44 -48.46 4.08
CA ALA A 980 43.57 -48.78 4.95
C ALA A 980 43.06 -49.01 6.39
N PRO A 981 43.10 -50.26 6.91
CA PRO A 981 42.62 -50.54 8.25
C PRO A 981 43.55 -49.97 9.31
N LEU A 982 42.97 -49.29 10.30
CA LEU A 982 43.68 -48.81 11.48
C LEU A 982 43.48 -49.82 12.61
N GLU A 983 44.42 -50.76 12.74
CA GLU A 983 44.35 -51.85 13.72
C GLU A 983 44.36 -51.36 15.17
N LYS A 984 43.74 -52.13 16.08
CA LYS A 984 43.63 -51.83 17.52
C LYS A 984 44.98 -51.52 18.19
N LYS A 985 46.06 -52.18 17.74
CA LYS A 985 47.42 -51.98 18.27
C LYS A 985 47.99 -50.58 18.03
N LEU A 986 47.52 -49.87 17.00
CA LEU A 986 47.96 -48.50 16.68
C LEU A 986 47.51 -47.49 17.74
N PHE A 987 46.53 -47.86 18.56
CA PHE A 987 45.95 -47.05 19.62
C PHE A 987 46.31 -47.56 21.03
N ALA A 988 47.28 -48.48 21.14
CA ALA A 988 47.72 -49.03 22.42
C ALA A 988 48.23 -47.90 23.33
N GLY A 989 47.66 -47.80 24.53
CA GLY A 989 47.93 -46.73 25.49
C GLY A 989 46.92 -45.58 25.51
N CYS A 990 45.89 -45.59 24.65
CA CYS A 990 44.80 -44.60 24.67
C CYS A 990 43.44 -45.32 24.79
N GLU A 991 42.96 -45.50 26.03
CA GLU A 991 41.68 -46.20 26.31
C GLU A 991 40.46 -45.30 26.10
N LYS A 992 40.60 -43.98 26.36
CA LYS A 992 39.59 -42.94 26.16
C LYS A 992 40.29 -41.64 25.78
N GLY A 993 39.69 -40.88 24.86
CA GLY A 993 40.21 -39.57 24.46
C GLY A 993 40.17 -39.33 22.96
N LEU A 994 40.58 -38.11 22.59
CA LEU A 994 40.69 -37.69 21.21
C LEU A 994 41.99 -38.27 20.62
N VAL A 995 41.84 -39.00 19.51
CA VAL A 995 42.95 -39.58 18.75
C VAL A 995 43.09 -38.84 17.44
N SER A 996 44.31 -38.44 17.10
CA SER A 996 44.65 -37.83 15.82
C SER A 996 45.46 -38.83 15.00
N VAL A 997 44.97 -39.14 13.81
CA VAL A 997 45.61 -39.98 12.81
C VAL A 997 46.14 -39.07 11.74
N VAL A 998 47.45 -38.85 11.80
CA VAL A 998 48.26 -38.13 10.83
C VAL A 998 48.67 -39.10 9.74
N PHE A 999 48.52 -38.76 8.47
CA PHE A 999 48.98 -39.63 7.40
C PHE A 999 49.45 -38.86 6.17
N THR A 1000 50.49 -39.35 5.50
CA THR A 1000 50.92 -38.78 4.22
C THR A 1000 50.32 -39.56 3.06
N TYR A 1001 49.70 -38.86 2.10
CA TYR A 1001 49.05 -39.44 0.91
C TYR A 1001 49.31 -38.58 -0.33
N ALA A 1002 49.57 -39.21 -1.48
CA ALA A 1002 49.61 -38.54 -2.77
C ALA A 1002 48.24 -38.72 -3.44
N ALA A 1003 47.44 -37.64 -3.47
CA ALA A 1003 46.06 -37.68 -3.93
C ALA A 1003 45.92 -37.28 -5.40
N ASP A 1004 44.97 -37.89 -6.11
CA ASP A 1004 44.48 -37.35 -7.37
C ASP A 1004 43.53 -36.16 -7.14
N ALA A 1005 43.33 -35.35 -8.17
CA ALA A 1005 42.26 -34.37 -8.21
C ALA A 1005 40.92 -35.04 -7.86
N ASP A 1006 40.17 -34.45 -6.94
CA ASP A 1006 38.83 -34.88 -6.55
C ASP A 1006 38.74 -36.22 -5.78
N ALA A 1007 39.87 -36.75 -5.30
CA ALA A 1007 39.87 -37.90 -4.40
C ALA A 1007 39.18 -37.52 -3.07
N TYR A 1008 38.15 -38.28 -2.68
CA TYR A 1008 37.44 -38.07 -1.42
C TYR A 1008 38.03 -38.98 -0.35
N ILE A 1009 38.57 -38.39 0.71
CA ILE A 1009 39.25 -39.08 1.81
C ILE A 1009 38.39 -38.99 3.06
N ASP A 1010 38.20 -40.09 3.77
CA ASP A 1010 37.38 -40.16 4.97
C ASP A 1010 37.96 -41.14 6.01
N ILE A 1011 37.57 -40.97 7.27
CA ILE A 1011 37.71 -42.03 8.29
C ILE A 1011 36.32 -42.55 8.64
N VAL A 1012 36.20 -43.87 8.55
CA VAL A 1012 34.97 -44.57 8.90
C VAL A 1012 35.20 -45.51 10.08
N ASP A 1013 34.13 -45.75 10.84
CA ASP A 1013 34.09 -46.81 11.85
C ASP A 1013 33.88 -48.20 11.24
N ALA A 1014 33.84 -49.22 12.11
CA ALA A 1014 33.57 -50.61 11.74
C ALA A 1014 32.25 -50.82 10.96
N GLN A 1015 31.27 -49.92 11.09
CA GLN A 1015 29.98 -49.96 10.38
C GLN A 1015 30.00 -49.15 9.08
N GLY A 1016 31.13 -48.55 8.72
CA GLY A 1016 31.28 -47.72 7.52
C GLY A 1016 30.69 -46.32 7.65
N ARG A 1017 30.34 -45.87 8.87
CA ARG A 1017 29.81 -44.52 9.11
C ARG A 1017 30.96 -43.53 9.11
N SER A 1018 30.81 -42.44 8.36
CA SER A 1018 31.77 -41.32 8.35
C SER A 1018 31.80 -40.63 9.70
N LEU A 1019 33.00 -40.46 10.26
CA LEU A 1019 33.17 -39.82 11.57
C LEU A 1019 33.32 -38.29 11.46
N ASN A 1020 33.73 -37.77 10.29
CA ASN A 1020 34.06 -36.34 10.11
C ASN A 1020 33.65 -35.76 8.74
N LEU A 1021 32.74 -36.41 8.01
CA LEU A 1021 32.25 -35.95 6.68
C LEU A 1021 33.34 -35.84 5.59
N GLY A 1022 34.49 -36.48 5.80
CA GLY A 1022 35.63 -36.51 4.88
C GLY A 1022 36.09 -35.15 4.34
N PHE A 1023 36.94 -35.18 3.32
CA PHE A 1023 37.28 -34.02 2.51
C PHE A 1023 37.66 -34.45 1.08
N THR A 1024 37.56 -33.51 0.15
CA THR A 1024 38.00 -33.71 -1.24
C THR A 1024 39.38 -33.11 -1.42
N ALA A 1025 40.35 -33.91 -1.88
CA ALA A 1025 41.69 -33.43 -2.20
C ALA A 1025 41.64 -32.55 -3.45
N VAL A 1026 42.29 -31.40 -3.38
CA VAL A 1026 42.46 -30.49 -4.52
C VAL A 1026 43.83 -30.76 -5.11
N SER A 1027 43.92 -30.98 -6.42
CA SER A 1027 45.13 -31.53 -7.05
C SER A 1027 46.38 -30.70 -6.77
N ALA A 1028 47.30 -31.22 -5.96
CA ALA A 1028 48.72 -30.96 -6.15
C ALA A 1028 49.21 -32.03 -7.12
N GLY A 1029 50.01 -31.68 -8.13
CA GLY A 1029 50.37 -32.56 -9.25
C GLY A 1029 50.61 -34.04 -8.86
N VAL A 1030 50.14 -34.94 -9.72
CA VAL A 1030 50.23 -36.40 -9.57
C VAL A 1030 51.60 -36.79 -8.99
N GLY A 1031 51.61 -37.36 -7.79
CA GLY A 1031 52.81 -37.92 -7.15
C GLY A 1031 53.41 -37.14 -5.98
N THR A 1032 52.93 -35.93 -5.64
CA THR A 1032 53.41 -35.20 -4.45
C THR A 1032 52.69 -35.66 -3.18
N PRO A 1033 53.36 -36.29 -2.20
CA PRO A 1033 52.72 -36.74 -0.96
C PRO A 1033 52.44 -35.54 -0.04
N LEU A 1034 51.17 -35.29 0.28
CA LEU A 1034 50.73 -34.28 1.24
C LEU A 1034 50.43 -34.92 2.60
N LYS A 1035 50.67 -34.18 3.69
CA LYS A 1035 50.35 -34.62 5.06
C LYS A 1035 48.94 -34.22 5.43
N TYR A 1036 48.12 -35.21 5.78
CA TYR A 1036 46.76 -35.08 6.25
C TYR A 1036 46.63 -35.51 7.71
N ALA A 1037 45.54 -35.11 8.37
CA ALA A 1037 45.18 -35.54 9.71
C ALA A 1037 43.66 -35.66 9.87
N PHE A 1038 43.21 -36.68 10.58
CA PHE A 1038 41.84 -36.79 11.09
C PHE A 1038 41.88 -36.97 12.59
N GLU A 1039 40.91 -36.36 13.27
CA GLU A 1039 40.75 -36.58 14.70
C GLU A 1039 39.38 -37.10 15.03
N PHE A 1040 39.32 -38.11 15.87
CA PHE A 1040 38.06 -38.72 16.29
C PHE A 1040 38.18 -39.20 17.73
N ASP A 1041 37.03 -39.29 18.41
CA ASP A 1041 36.97 -39.89 19.72
C ASP A 1041 37.14 -41.41 19.60
N LYS A 1042 38.17 -41.95 20.26
CA LYS A 1042 38.49 -43.39 20.20
C LYS A 1042 37.35 -44.27 20.71
N SER A 1043 36.45 -43.74 21.54
CA SER A 1043 35.29 -44.46 22.08
C SER A 1043 34.19 -44.74 21.05
N LEU A 1044 34.21 -44.07 19.89
CA LEU A 1044 33.18 -44.23 18.85
C LEU A 1044 33.23 -45.59 18.15
N SER A 1045 34.39 -46.27 18.14
CA SER A 1045 34.54 -47.62 17.58
C SER A 1045 35.78 -48.35 18.09
N GLU A 1046 35.76 -49.68 18.04
CA GLU A 1046 36.93 -50.50 18.34
C GLU A 1046 37.94 -50.56 17.17
N SER A 1047 37.48 -50.32 15.94
CA SER A 1047 38.30 -50.34 14.73
C SER A 1047 37.90 -49.21 13.78
N PHE A 1048 38.88 -48.69 13.05
CA PHE A 1048 38.70 -47.57 12.13
C PHE A 1048 39.36 -47.90 10.81
N SER A 1049 38.98 -47.22 9.74
CA SER A 1049 39.67 -47.32 8.46
C SER A 1049 39.73 -45.97 7.77
N ILE A 1050 40.85 -45.68 7.12
CA ILE A 1050 40.94 -44.57 6.18
C ILE A 1050 40.39 -45.08 4.84
N LYS A 1051 39.36 -44.40 4.31
CA LYS A 1051 38.77 -44.69 3.01
C LYS A 1051 39.11 -43.58 2.03
N VAL A 1052 39.51 -43.96 0.82
CA VAL A 1052 39.75 -43.04 -0.30
C VAL A 1052 38.91 -43.47 -1.48
N LYS A 1053 38.06 -42.57 -1.99
CA LYS A 1053 37.18 -42.79 -3.13
C LYS A 1053 37.63 -41.94 -4.32
N LYS A 1054 37.43 -42.45 -5.55
CA LYS A 1054 37.72 -41.74 -6.82
C LYS A 1054 39.21 -41.44 -7.08
N THR A 1055 40.13 -42.28 -6.62
CA THR A 1055 41.56 -42.18 -7.00
C THR A 1055 41.87 -43.09 -8.18
N ARG A 1056 42.84 -42.69 -9.02
CA ARG A 1056 43.41 -43.41 -10.16
C ARG A 1056 44.75 -44.09 -9.82
N ALA A 1057 45.27 -43.92 -8.60
CA ALA A 1057 46.55 -44.48 -8.18
C ALA A 1057 46.45 -45.99 -7.94
N GLY A 1058 47.37 -46.77 -8.53
CA GLY A 1058 47.38 -48.24 -8.47
C GLY A 1058 48.10 -48.85 -7.26
N ASP A 1059 48.72 -48.04 -6.39
CA ASP A 1059 49.35 -48.50 -5.14
C ASP A 1059 49.32 -47.37 -4.11
N VAL A 1060 48.59 -47.55 -3.00
CA VAL A 1060 48.53 -46.56 -1.90
C VAL A 1060 49.27 -47.08 -0.67
N LYS A 1061 50.40 -46.44 -0.35
CA LYS A 1061 51.14 -46.64 0.90
C LYS A 1061 51.03 -45.37 1.75
N LEU A 1062 50.37 -45.48 2.90
CA LEU A 1062 50.22 -44.37 3.84
C LEU A 1062 51.31 -44.47 4.90
N ASN A 1063 52.02 -43.36 5.17
CA ASN A 1063 52.81 -43.25 6.39
C ASN A 1063 51.91 -42.64 7.45
N VAL A 1064 51.53 -43.42 8.46
CA VAL A 1064 50.56 -43.05 9.48
C VAL A 1064 51.27 -42.82 10.81
N LEU A 1065 50.92 -41.73 11.48
CA LEU A 1065 51.35 -41.36 12.81
C LEU A 1065 50.07 -41.20 13.65
N THR A 1066 49.94 -42.00 14.70
CA THR A 1066 48.81 -41.94 15.63
C THR A 1066 49.26 -41.28 16.92
N VAL A 1067 48.55 -40.25 17.34
CA VAL A 1067 48.77 -39.53 18.61
C VAL A 1067 47.47 -39.48 19.41
N CYS A 1068 47.55 -39.46 20.74
CA CYS A 1068 46.40 -39.34 21.63
C CYS A 1068 46.56 -38.16 22.57
N ARG A 1069 45.45 -37.49 22.85
CA ARG A 1069 45.36 -36.44 23.86
C ARG A 1069 44.58 -36.97 25.06
N PHE A 1070 45.26 -37.13 26.19
CA PHE A 1070 44.61 -37.45 27.45
C PHE A 1070 43.85 -36.21 27.94
N GLY A 1071 42.53 -36.32 28.05
CA GLY A 1071 41.72 -35.29 28.71
C GLY A 1071 42.16 -35.15 30.16
N LYS A 1072 42.27 -33.90 30.64
CA LYS A 1072 42.19 -33.61 32.07
C LYS A 1072 40.73 -33.58 32.48
#